data_AF-A0A962KIB7-F1
#
_entry.id   AF-A0A962KIB7-F1
#
_cell.length_a   1.000
_cell.length_b   1.000
_cell.length_c   1.000
_cell.angle_alpha   90.00
_cell.angle_beta   90.00
_cell.angle_gamma   90.00
#
_symmetry.space_group_name_H-M   'P 1'
#
loop_
_entity.id
_entity.type
_entity.pdbx_description
1 polymer ?
#
loop_
_entity_poly.entity_id
_entity_poly.type
_entity_poly.pdbx_seq_one_letter_code
_entity_poly.pdbx_strand_id
1 'polypeptide(L)'
;MNQSPLYTRIKVAIIDSGIDAQHPDIGGIKGGTSIVIGPGDKPVFGAEHGDVAGHGTACAGIVRRYAPRADLYSVRIFDDSLRADGRALVAAIEWCIDQDMDVLNLSLGGTDGGMRTELERVCLKASCRGLVLVAAAHNEGRPSYPAIFDGVIGVGAARIPGGTGHYYDRGAIECRARGDAQRVCWTQPRHLVVSGTSYAAPHISGTVAALLCEFPTSKDGSRLERVRNLLRDTALAPSRPVALSGRHPASFETAATDLRWIKKAAIYPFNKEMHALVRGRDLLPFSLAGIADPAGKGLVGKDAGEALGLDPIGVRICPRLSDACVGADTLVLGYVDQLGRIGRRIDPVGEAVRMALKRGLNVFSFLGIPPERYPDLHELARRKGLHLSYPYIGEAHLQQVLGAAGSCGPVDVPVLGVFGTSAQQGKFTLQLALRRQLLARGYRVGQLGTEHHAALFGMDLAFPMGYAPAVSIPVHHYVPYLDGVLRLLCRQRQPDLILVGGQSGIMPYDLEAHSAQMVPALAFLLGTRPDACVLVVNSIDTDTYIQDTLDGLRALAKTPTLMLAMSDKEKHIRAAYGRTFIRPRPLPGAEIERHLRRLEDRFGLPAIQITSDEGQRRMVDAVVAHFSAEEQSCQKKRA
;
A
#
# COMPACT_ATOMS: atom_id res chain seq x y z
N MET A 1 59.58 7.20 -11.99
CA MET A 1 58.67 8.09 -11.25
C MET A 1 57.28 7.93 -11.85
N ASN A 2 56.45 7.05 -11.28
CA ASN A 2 55.08 6.82 -11.73
C ASN A 2 54.21 8.00 -11.30
N GLN A 3 53.78 8.82 -12.24
CA GLN A 3 52.65 9.72 -12.01
C GLN A 3 51.41 8.85 -11.79
N SER A 4 50.87 8.87 -10.57
CA SER A 4 49.56 8.31 -10.28
C SER A 4 48.52 9.01 -11.15
N PRO A 5 47.54 8.32 -11.75
CA PRO A 5 46.53 8.97 -12.57
C PRO A 5 45.80 10.01 -11.72
N LEU A 6 45.67 11.23 -12.26
CA LEU A 6 44.86 12.31 -11.70
C LEU A 6 43.45 11.75 -11.45
N TYR A 7 43.07 11.55 -10.19
CA TYR A 7 41.71 11.15 -9.83
C TYR A 7 40.74 12.26 -10.27
N THR A 8 39.96 12.01 -11.31
CA THR A 8 38.87 12.91 -11.72
C THR A 8 37.83 12.98 -10.60
N ARG A 9 37.69 14.15 -9.97
CA ARG A 9 36.64 14.36 -8.97
C ARG A 9 35.31 14.64 -9.67
N ILE A 10 34.32 13.81 -9.35
CA ILE A 10 32.96 13.91 -9.90
C ILE A 10 32.16 14.94 -9.10
N LYS A 11 31.57 15.90 -9.78
CA LYS A 11 30.68 16.89 -9.16
C LYS A 11 29.25 16.36 -9.11
N VAL A 12 28.69 16.24 -7.91
CA VAL A 12 27.32 15.76 -7.70
C VAL A 12 26.46 16.85 -7.09
N ALA A 13 25.44 17.31 -7.82
CA ALA A 13 24.46 18.25 -7.32
C ALA A 13 23.30 17.50 -6.65
N ILE A 14 22.97 17.88 -5.42
CA ILE A 14 21.76 17.44 -4.72
C ILE A 14 20.73 18.55 -4.84
N ILE A 15 19.76 18.38 -5.74
CA ILE A 15 18.67 19.33 -5.94
C ILE A 15 17.54 18.93 -5.00
N ASP A 16 17.42 19.64 -3.88
CA ASP A 16 16.55 19.24 -2.77
C ASP A 16 16.27 20.41 -1.79
N SER A 17 16.18 20.15 -0.49
CA SER A 17 15.94 21.08 0.64
C SER A 17 17.20 21.75 1.17
N GLY A 18 18.35 21.44 0.58
CA GLY A 18 19.67 21.91 0.99
C GLY A 18 20.48 20.80 1.65
N ILE A 19 21.71 21.11 2.09
CA ILE A 19 22.59 20.15 2.77
C ILE A 19 23.14 20.79 4.04
N ASP A 20 23.06 20.09 5.16
CA ASP A 20 23.82 20.42 6.36
C ASP A 20 25.31 20.09 6.14
N ALA A 21 26.05 21.12 5.69
CA ALA A 21 27.48 21.01 5.40
C ALA A 21 28.34 20.63 6.63
N GLN A 22 27.82 20.84 7.85
CA GLN A 22 28.52 20.55 9.10
C GLN A 22 28.23 19.12 9.61
N HIS A 23 27.38 18.37 8.92
CA HIS A 23 27.08 17.00 9.32
C HIS A 23 28.33 16.11 9.18
N PRO A 24 28.74 15.39 10.25
CA PRO A 24 30.03 14.67 10.27
C PRO A 24 30.15 13.62 9.17
N ASP A 25 29.06 12.89 8.88
CA ASP A 25 29.05 11.85 7.84
C ASP A 25 28.98 12.41 6.41
N ILE A 26 28.76 13.72 6.24
CA ILE A 26 28.80 14.39 4.92
C ILE A 26 30.23 14.84 4.61
N GLY A 27 31.01 15.24 5.61
CA GLY A 27 32.41 15.65 5.44
C GLY A 27 32.58 16.94 4.62
N GLY A 28 31.54 17.77 4.53
CA GLY A 28 31.53 19.04 3.80
C GLY A 28 31.00 18.96 2.36
N ILE A 29 30.77 20.15 1.79
CA ILE A 29 30.31 20.39 0.41
C ILE A 29 31.22 21.42 -0.27
N LYS A 30 31.20 21.50 -1.60
CA LYS A 30 32.04 22.44 -2.38
C LYS A 30 31.37 23.78 -2.71
N GLY A 31 30.07 23.86 -2.53
CA GLY A 31 29.29 25.08 -2.75
C GLY A 31 27.82 24.76 -2.95
N GLY A 32 27.06 25.74 -3.37
CA GLY A 32 25.64 25.58 -3.62
C GLY A 32 24.92 26.88 -3.94
N THR A 33 23.62 26.79 -4.14
CA THR A 33 22.71 27.92 -4.31
C THR A 33 21.33 27.56 -3.76
N SER A 34 20.51 28.57 -3.47
CA SER A 34 19.05 28.39 -3.36
C SER A 34 18.33 29.05 -4.51
N ILE A 35 17.22 28.45 -4.94
CA ILE A 35 16.41 28.98 -6.02
C ILE A 35 14.96 29.00 -5.56
N VAL A 36 14.36 30.18 -5.59
CA VAL A 36 12.93 30.40 -5.32
C VAL A 36 12.30 31.17 -6.48
N ILE A 37 10.98 31.09 -6.64
CA ILE A 37 10.27 31.90 -7.64
C ILE A 37 9.84 33.22 -7.00
N GLY A 38 10.39 34.32 -7.52
CA GLY A 38 10.10 35.67 -7.09
C GLY A 38 8.99 36.34 -7.91
N PRO A 39 8.75 37.65 -7.68
CA PRO A 39 7.75 38.42 -8.41
C PRO A 39 7.90 38.33 -9.93
N GLY A 40 6.78 38.21 -10.64
CA GLY A 40 6.76 38.05 -12.09
C GLY A 40 7.23 36.67 -12.57
N ASP A 41 7.13 35.65 -11.71
CA ASP A 41 7.38 34.23 -12.04
C ASP A 41 8.83 33.92 -12.46
N LYS A 42 9.79 34.72 -11.98
CA LYS A 42 11.21 34.58 -12.31
C LYS A 42 11.99 33.87 -11.21
N PRO A 43 12.96 33.00 -11.55
CA PRO A 43 13.84 32.39 -10.57
C PRO A 43 14.77 33.44 -9.94
N VAL A 44 14.87 33.41 -8.61
CA VAL A 44 15.78 34.24 -7.81
C VAL A 44 16.79 33.33 -7.16
N PHE A 45 18.07 33.60 -7.39
CA PHE A 45 19.19 32.84 -6.84
C PHE A 45 19.69 33.47 -5.55
N GLY A 46 19.89 32.63 -4.53
CA GLY A 46 20.42 33.01 -3.23
C GLY A 46 21.68 32.23 -2.86
N ALA A 47 22.41 32.75 -1.88
CA ALA A 47 23.62 32.11 -1.34
C ALA A 47 23.31 31.07 -0.24
N GLU A 48 22.12 31.10 0.35
CA GLU A 48 21.76 30.18 1.44
C GLU A 48 21.34 28.81 0.90
N HIS A 49 22.19 27.82 1.03
CA HIS A 49 21.94 26.46 0.55
C HIS A 49 22.01 25.41 1.66
N GLY A 50 21.82 25.84 2.92
CA GLY A 50 21.71 24.95 4.07
C GLY A 50 20.37 24.21 4.09
N ASP A 51 20.37 23.01 4.65
CA ASP A 51 19.18 22.16 4.69
C ASP A 51 18.13 22.69 5.68
N VAL A 52 16.90 22.88 5.18
CA VAL A 52 15.75 23.36 5.98
C VAL A 52 14.81 22.25 6.45
N ALA A 53 14.94 21.02 5.91
CA ALA A 53 13.98 19.94 6.15
C ALA A 53 14.64 18.59 6.51
N GLY A 54 15.94 18.43 6.28
CA GLY A 54 16.73 17.21 6.52
C GLY A 54 16.76 16.24 5.33
N HIS A 55 15.90 16.42 4.32
CA HIS A 55 15.76 15.49 3.20
C HIS A 55 16.97 15.54 2.25
N GLY A 56 17.52 16.72 1.97
CA GLY A 56 18.69 16.86 1.12
C GLY A 56 19.96 16.37 1.82
N THR A 57 20.08 16.57 3.13
CA THR A 57 21.16 15.99 3.96
C THR A 57 21.13 14.45 3.93
N ALA A 58 19.94 13.84 3.96
CA ALA A 58 19.80 12.39 3.80
C ALA A 58 20.32 11.91 2.45
N CYS A 59 19.92 12.57 1.36
CA CYS A 59 20.34 12.23 0.01
C CYS A 59 21.86 12.39 -0.18
N ALA A 60 22.41 13.51 0.31
CA ALA A 60 23.85 13.77 0.30
C ALA A 60 24.64 12.69 1.05
N GLY A 61 24.15 12.21 2.20
CA GLY A 61 24.79 11.16 2.99
C GLY A 61 24.81 9.81 2.30
N ILE A 62 23.72 9.46 1.60
CA ILE A 62 23.67 8.24 0.79
C ILE A 62 24.68 8.33 -0.35
N VAL A 63 24.71 9.43 -1.11
CA VAL A 63 25.69 9.63 -2.20
C VAL A 63 27.13 9.54 -1.67
N ARG A 64 27.44 10.22 -0.56
CA ARG A 64 28.78 10.24 0.06
C ARG A 64 29.28 8.84 0.41
N ARG A 65 28.39 7.92 0.83
CA ARG A 65 28.76 6.55 1.17
C ARG A 65 29.28 5.74 -0.02
N TYR A 66 28.76 5.99 -1.21
CA TYR A 66 29.17 5.28 -2.44
C TYR A 66 30.32 5.98 -3.14
N ALA A 67 30.34 7.32 -3.10
CA ALA A 67 31.39 8.13 -3.70
C ALA A 67 32.02 9.06 -2.64
N PRO A 68 32.88 8.54 -1.74
CA PRO A 68 33.48 9.32 -0.64
C PRO A 68 34.29 10.52 -1.12
N ARG A 69 34.83 10.47 -2.34
CA ARG A 69 35.66 11.52 -2.95
C ARG A 69 34.89 12.46 -3.89
N ALA A 70 33.58 12.28 -4.06
CA ALA A 70 32.78 13.17 -4.90
C ALA A 70 32.69 14.57 -4.29
N ASP A 71 32.67 15.58 -5.14
CA ASP A 71 32.45 16.96 -4.73
C ASP A 71 30.94 17.23 -4.73
N LEU A 72 30.35 17.30 -3.53
CA LEU A 72 28.92 17.52 -3.35
C LEU A 72 28.57 19.01 -3.43
N TYR A 73 27.49 19.34 -4.13
CA TYR A 73 26.92 20.69 -4.25
C TYR A 73 25.47 20.70 -3.80
N SER A 74 25.10 21.70 -3.01
CA SER A 74 23.74 21.85 -2.47
C SER A 74 22.92 22.80 -3.35
N VAL A 75 21.85 22.31 -3.98
CA VAL A 75 20.94 23.14 -4.77
C VAL A 75 19.58 23.13 -4.10
N ARG A 76 19.32 24.10 -3.23
CA ARG A 76 18.09 24.19 -2.45
C ARG A 76 16.95 24.78 -3.28
N ILE A 77 15.94 23.98 -3.59
CA ILE A 77 14.70 24.44 -4.23
C ILE A 77 13.47 24.23 -3.36
N PHE A 78 13.55 23.36 -2.35
CA PHE A 78 12.45 23.10 -1.43
C PHE A 78 12.38 24.12 -0.30
N ASP A 79 11.15 24.41 0.11
CA ASP A 79 10.84 25.02 1.40
C ASP A 79 10.90 23.99 2.57
N ASP A 80 10.60 24.44 3.78
CA ASP A 80 10.55 23.61 5.00
C ASP A 80 9.49 22.49 4.96
N SER A 81 8.55 22.59 4.01
CA SER A 81 7.45 21.66 3.79
C SER A 81 7.73 20.69 2.63
N LEU A 82 8.96 20.70 2.08
CA LEU A 82 9.40 19.95 0.90
C LEU A 82 8.54 20.20 -0.34
N ARG A 83 8.19 21.48 -0.58
CA ARG A 83 7.51 21.93 -1.80
C ARG A 83 8.42 22.84 -2.61
N ALA A 84 8.39 22.65 -3.92
CA ALA A 84 9.13 23.45 -4.88
C ALA A 84 8.26 23.67 -6.11
N ASP A 85 8.42 24.83 -6.73
CA ASP A 85 7.80 25.15 -8.01
C ASP A 85 8.55 24.46 -9.15
N GLY A 86 7.84 23.94 -10.15
CA GLY A 86 8.46 23.30 -11.31
C GLY A 86 9.42 24.23 -12.07
N ARG A 87 9.18 25.54 -12.06
CA ARG A 87 10.06 26.56 -12.65
C ARG A 87 11.38 26.68 -11.88
N ALA A 88 11.36 26.50 -10.56
CA ALA A 88 12.57 26.47 -9.75
C ALA A 88 13.40 25.22 -10.05
N LEU A 89 12.75 24.09 -10.32
CA LEU A 89 13.41 22.87 -10.77
C LEU A 89 14.07 23.04 -12.15
N VAL A 90 13.38 23.65 -13.11
CA VAL A 90 13.97 23.99 -14.43
C VAL A 90 15.21 24.87 -14.26
N ALA A 91 15.11 25.93 -13.45
CA ALA A 91 16.23 26.82 -13.17
C ALA A 91 17.40 26.12 -12.45
N ALA A 92 17.10 25.16 -11.56
CA ALA A 92 18.12 24.35 -10.90
C ALA A 92 18.89 23.44 -11.87
N ILE A 93 18.20 22.83 -12.82
CA ILE A 93 18.84 22.00 -13.85
C ILE A 93 19.69 22.88 -14.78
N GLU A 94 19.19 24.04 -15.21
CA GLU A 94 19.97 25.02 -15.98
C GLU A 94 21.23 25.47 -15.23
N TRP A 95 21.11 25.81 -13.93
CA TRP A 95 22.26 26.16 -13.11
C TRP A 95 23.30 25.03 -13.04
N CYS A 96 22.85 23.77 -12.94
CA CYS A 96 23.76 22.62 -12.94
C CYS A 96 24.47 22.43 -14.29
N ILE A 97 23.82 22.76 -15.41
CA ILE A 97 24.45 22.79 -16.74
C ILE A 97 25.55 23.86 -16.76
N ASP A 98 25.23 25.08 -16.30
CA ASP A 98 26.16 26.21 -16.30
C ASP A 98 27.38 25.99 -15.37
N GLN A 99 27.18 25.29 -14.25
CA GLN A 99 28.25 24.93 -13.32
C GLN A 99 29.02 23.66 -13.74
N ASP A 100 28.67 23.10 -14.90
CA ASP A 100 29.28 21.90 -15.46
C ASP A 100 29.31 20.75 -14.45
N MET A 101 28.14 20.43 -13.86
CA MET A 101 27.98 19.29 -12.95
C MET A 101 28.11 17.96 -13.69
N ASP A 102 28.39 16.85 -13.00
CA ASP A 102 28.46 15.52 -13.64
C ASP A 102 27.22 14.69 -13.38
N VAL A 103 26.71 14.70 -12.15
CA VAL A 103 25.54 13.93 -11.72
C VAL A 103 24.57 14.82 -10.98
N LEU A 104 23.29 14.75 -11.33
CA LEU A 104 22.19 15.45 -10.65
C LEU A 104 21.33 14.42 -9.94
N ASN A 105 21.30 14.50 -8.60
CA ASN A 105 20.35 13.74 -7.80
C ASN A 105 19.06 14.53 -7.63
N LEU A 106 17.97 13.98 -8.15
CA LEU A 106 16.63 14.53 -8.14
C LEU A 106 15.73 13.61 -7.30
N SER A 107 15.81 13.70 -5.98
CA SER A 107 15.01 12.90 -5.04
C SER A 107 13.58 13.41 -4.90
N LEU A 108 13.03 13.85 -6.03
CA LEU A 108 11.80 14.61 -6.18
C LEU A 108 11.14 14.26 -7.50
N GLY A 109 9.89 14.67 -7.64
CA GLY A 109 9.17 14.60 -8.90
C GLY A 109 7.75 15.14 -8.75
N GLY A 110 7.20 15.62 -9.86
CA GLY A 110 5.83 16.11 -9.94
C GLY A 110 4.95 15.18 -10.76
N THR A 111 3.65 15.18 -10.48
CA THR A 111 2.62 14.59 -11.34
C THR A 111 1.91 15.65 -12.19
N ASP A 112 2.24 16.93 -12.00
CA ASP A 112 1.67 18.03 -12.78
C ASP A 112 2.22 18.03 -14.21
N GLY A 113 1.33 17.85 -15.19
CA GLY A 113 1.67 17.86 -16.61
C GLY A 113 1.99 19.26 -17.15
N GLY A 114 1.61 20.34 -16.44
CA GLY A 114 1.77 21.72 -16.93
C GLY A 114 3.21 22.16 -17.18
N MET A 115 4.19 21.54 -16.51
CA MET A 115 5.63 21.81 -16.67
C MET A 115 6.38 20.71 -17.42
N ARG A 116 5.67 19.71 -17.96
CA ARG A 116 6.28 18.53 -18.57
C ARG A 116 7.22 18.90 -19.71
N THR A 117 6.76 19.72 -20.64
CA THR A 117 7.50 20.09 -21.86
C THR A 117 8.79 20.82 -21.52
N GLU A 118 8.73 21.79 -20.60
CA GLU A 118 9.88 22.57 -20.14
C GLU A 118 10.89 21.70 -19.41
N LEU A 119 10.40 20.81 -18.54
CA LEU A 119 11.25 19.87 -17.79
C LEU A 119 11.90 18.85 -18.72
N GLU A 120 11.18 18.31 -19.70
CA GLU A 120 11.72 17.37 -20.68
C GLU A 120 12.80 18.04 -21.53
N ARG A 121 12.54 19.27 -22.01
CA ARG A 121 13.50 20.05 -22.79
C ARG A 121 14.79 20.32 -22.01
N VAL A 122 14.70 20.75 -20.75
CA VAL A 122 15.90 21.03 -19.94
C VAL A 122 16.64 19.75 -19.54
N CYS A 123 15.93 18.66 -19.25
CA CYS A 123 16.56 17.37 -18.97
C CYS A 123 17.31 16.84 -20.19
N LEU A 124 16.72 16.91 -21.38
CA LEU A 124 17.36 16.51 -22.62
C LEU A 124 18.59 17.39 -22.92
N LYS A 125 18.48 18.70 -22.71
CA LYS A 125 19.62 19.63 -22.84
C LYS A 125 20.78 19.23 -21.91
N ALA A 126 20.49 18.92 -20.65
CA ALA A 126 21.47 18.48 -19.67
C ALA A 126 22.12 17.14 -20.10
N SER A 127 21.33 16.14 -20.49
CA SER A 127 21.85 14.85 -20.93
C SER A 127 22.71 14.95 -22.19
N CYS A 128 22.33 15.79 -23.15
CA CYS A 128 23.11 16.06 -24.36
C CYS A 128 24.47 16.74 -24.06
N ARG A 129 24.58 17.47 -22.96
CA ARG A 129 25.84 18.03 -22.43
C ARG A 129 26.63 17.03 -21.59
N GLY A 130 26.18 15.79 -21.47
CA GLY A 130 26.87 14.75 -20.71
C GLY A 130 26.68 14.82 -19.20
N LEU A 131 25.61 15.49 -18.72
CA LEU A 131 25.17 15.40 -17.33
C LEU A 131 24.30 14.16 -17.15
N VAL A 132 24.49 13.42 -16.06
CA VAL A 132 23.65 12.26 -15.73
C VAL A 132 22.61 12.66 -14.70
N LEU A 133 21.34 12.69 -15.11
CA LEU A 133 20.21 12.99 -14.24
C LEU A 133 19.65 11.69 -13.67
N VAL A 134 19.48 11.64 -12.35
CA VAL A 134 18.93 10.48 -11.64
C VAL A 134 17.75 10.93 -10.80
N ALA A 135 16.55 10.44 -11.12
CA ALA A 135 15.32 10.93 -10.51
C ALA A 135 14.47 9.83 -9.88
N ALA A 136 13.84 10.15 -8.75
CA ALA A 136 13.00 9.23 -8.01
C ALA A 136 11.65 9.00 -8.71
N ALA A 137 11.26 7.73 -8.89
CA ALA A 137 9.92 7.37 -9.33
C ALA A 137 8.87 7.74 -8.27
N HIS A 138 7.60 7.88 -8.66
CA HIS A 138 6.53 8.09 -7.69
C HIS A 138 6.32 6.83 -6.83
N ASN A 139 6.17 6.99 -5.51
CA ASN A 139 5.99 5.85 -4.60
C ASN A 139 4.70 5.03 -4.87
N GLU A 140 3.73 5.64 -5.54
CA GLU A 140 2.45 5.01 -5.93
C GLU A 140 2.45 4.54 -7.39
N GLY A 141 3.61 4.47 -8.06
CA GLY A 141 3.71 3.97 -9.44
C GLY A 141 3.09 4.87 -10.51
N ARG A 142 2.78 6.13 -10.18
CA ARG A 142 2.35 7.15 -11.14
C ARG A 142 3.54 7.62 -11.99
N PRO A 143 3.30 8.08 -13.23
CA PRO A 143 4.30 8.85 -13.97
C PRO A 143 4.80 10.01 -13.11
N SER A 144 6.12 10.17 -13.05
CA SER A 144 6.75 11.24 -12.28
C SER A 144 7.71 11.97 -13.18
N TYR A 145 7.54 13.28 -13.31
CA TYR A 145 8.43 14.14 -14.05
C TYR A 145 9.48 14.70 -13.10
N PRO A 146 10.79 14.54 -13.37
CA PRO A 146 11.38 14.12 -14.64
C PRO A 146 11.76 12.63 -14.75
N ALA A 147 11.44 11.79 -13.76
CA ALA A 147 11.92 10.39 -13.68
C ALA A 147 11.56 9.48 -14.85
N ILE A 148 10.52 9.82 -15.64
CA ILE A 148 10.11 9.02 -16.79
C ILE A 148 10.70 9.50 -18.13
N PHE A 149 11.47 10.58 -18.16
CA PHE A 149 12.02 11.11 -19.41
C PHE A 149 13.21 10.30 -19.91
N ASP A 150 13.34 10.14 -21.22
CA ASP A 150 14.43 9.35 -21.85
C ASP A 150 15.83 9.88 -21.52
N GLY A 151 15.97 11.18 -21.27
CA GLY A 151 17.23 11.81 -20.83
C GLY A 151 17.57 11.62 -19.35
N VAL A 152 16.78 10.85 -18.60
CA VAL A 152 16.87 10.70 -17.15
C VAL A 152 16.89 9.22 -16.76
N ILE A 153 17.71 8.88 -15.76
CA ILE A 153 17.70 7.55 -15.15
C ILE A 153 16.62 7.53 -14.06
N GLY A 154 15.49 6.88 -14.35
CA GLY A 154 14.38 6.71 -13.41
C GLY A 154 14.67 5.63 -12.36
N VAL A 155 14.44 5.95 -11.08
CA VAL A 155 14.77 5.06 -9.95
C VAL A 155 13.57 4.72 -9.08
N GLY A 156 13.21 3.44 -9.07
CA GLY A 156 12.25 2.85 -8.14
C GLY A 156 12.89 2.37 -6.84
N ALA A 157 12.03 2.08 -5.85
CA ALA A 157 12.44 1.49 -4.59
C ALA A 157 12.34 -0.04 -4.64
N ALA A 158 13.35 -0.71 -4.11
CA ALA A 158 13.36 -2.14 -3.82
C ALA A 158 14.08 -2.39 -2.48
N ARG A 159 13.95 -3.63 -1.98
CA ARG A 159 14.83 -4.15 -0.95
C ARG A 159 16.08 -4.70 -1.62
N ILE A 160 17.25 -4.25 -1.19
CA ILE A 160 18.54 -4.74 -1.70
C ILE A 160 19.21 -5.60 -0.63
N PRO A 161 19.35 -6.93 -0.84
CA PRO A 161 20.10 -7.79 0.07
C PRO A 161 21.52 -7.24 0.31
N GLY A 162 21.99 -7.22 1.55
CA GLY A 162 23.29 -6.63 1.92
C GLY A 162 23.32 -5.10 1.96
N GLY A 163 22.28 -4.43 1.43
CA GLY A 163 22.10 -2.98 1.52
C GLY A 163 22.89 -2.15 0.50
N THR A 164 23.58 -2.80 -0.44
CA THR A 164 24.35 -2.18 -1.54
C THR A 164 24.08 -2.90 -2.86
N GLY A 165 23.96 -2.14 -3.95
CA GLY A 165 23.60 -2.64 -5.28
C GLY A 165 22.24 -2.14 -5.76
N HIS A 166 21.85 -2.56 -6.95
CA HIS A 166 20.60 -2.21 -7.61
C HIS A 166 20.17 -3.31 -8.59
N TYR A 167 18.89 -3.35 -8.92
CA TYR A 167 18.38 -4.10 -10.07
C TYR A 167 18.23 -3.15 -11.26
N TYR A 168 18.34 -3.70 -12.47
CA TYR A 168 18.13 -2.99 -13.72
C TYR A 168 16.97 -3.63 -14.50
N ASP A 169 15.95 -2.83 -14.78
CA ASP A 169 14.70 -3.25 -15.43
C ASP A 169 14.58 -2.67 -16.85
N ARG A 170 13.57 -3.10 -17.61
CA ARG A 170 13.19 -2.48 -18.89
C ARG A 170 12.09 -1.45 -18.69
N GLY A 171 12.21 -0.28 -19.32
CA GLY A 171 11.20 0.80 -19.31
C GLY A 171 11.73 2.10 -18.74
N ALA A 172 10.83 3.09 -18.55
CA ALA A 172 11.19 4.44 -18.12
C ALA A 172 11.78 4.50 -16.69
N ILE A 173 11.38 3.58 -15.80
CA ILE A 173 12.02 3.38 -14.50
C ILE A 173 12.97 2.18 -14.61
N GLU A 174 14.17 2.46 -15.09
CA GLU A 174 15.16 1.44 -15.46
C GLU A 174 15.99 0.91 -14.28
N CYS A 175 15.99 1.59 -13.12
CA CYS A 175 16.74 1.16 -11.94
C CYS A 175 15.82 0.95 -10.73
N ARG A 176 16.12 -0.08 -9.92
CA ARG A 176 15.56 -0.20 -8.57
C ARG A 176 16.67 -0.33 -7.54
N ALA A 177 16.72 0.63 -6.62
CA ALA A 177 17.74 0.67 -5.57
C ALA A 177 17.10 0.60 -4.18
N ARG A 178 17.95 0.58 -3.15
CA ARG A 178 17.51 0.45 -1.76
C ARG A 178 16.60 1.62 -1.38
N GLY A 179 15.31 1.35 -1.27
CA GLY A 179 14.31 2.31 -0.80
C GLY A 179 13.57 1.83 0.45
N ASP A 180 13.99 0.68 1.02
CA ASP A 180 13.48 0.13 2.27
C ASP A 180 13.93 0.94 3.49
N ALA A 181 13.62 0.46 4.70
CA ALA A 181 14.05 1.14 5.92
C ALA A 181 15.58 1.23 6.01
N GLN A 182 16.08 2.45 6.01
CA GLN A 182 17.50 2.74 6.08
C GLN A 182 17.78 3.93 7.01
N ARG A 183 18.89 3.85 7.73
CA ARG A 183 19.40 4.97 8.54
C ARG A 183 20.15 5.91 7.60
N VAL A 184 19.74 7.16 7.58
CA VAL A 184 20.32 8.22 6.74
C VAL A 184 20.78 9.38 7.62
N CYS A 185 21.66 10.23 7.07
CA CYS A 185 21.99 11.52 7.67
C CYS A 185 20.75 12.41 7.73
N TRP A 186 20.66 13.27 8.74
CA TRP A 186 19.55 14.18 8.92
C TRP A 186 20.03 15.42 9.69
N THR A 187 19.30 16.53 9.64
CA THR A 187 19.72 17.78 10.31
C THR A 187 19.60 17.62 11.83
N GLN A 188 18.38 17.41 12.32
CA GLN A 188 18.07 17.17 13.73
C GLN A 188 16.91 16.17 13.89
N PRO A 189 17.11 15.00 14.54
CA PRO A 189 18.40 14.47 15.03
C PRO A 189 19.40 14.22 13.87
N ARG A 190 20.70 14.02 14.16
CA ARG A 190 21.74 13.80 13.12
C ARG A 190 21.49 12.58 12.23
N HIS A 191 20.69 11.61 12.68
CA HIS A 191 20.29 10.49 11.84
C HIS A 191 18.83 10.16 12.04
N LEU A 192 18.18 9.79 10.95
CA LEU A 192 16.79 9.36 10.93
C LEU A 192 16.67 8.04 10.17
N VAL A 193 15.65 7.23 10.48
CA VAL A 193 15.38 6.01 9.72
C VAL A 193 14.19 6.25 8.78
N VAL A 194 14.47 6.22 7.48
CA VAL A 194 13.56 6.64 6.39
C VAL A 194 13.38 5.52 5.34
N SER A 195 12.36 5.65 4.48
CA SER A 195 12.13 4.81 3.28
C SER A 195 11.37 5.61 2.23
N GLY A 196 11.48 5.17 0.99
CA GLY A 196 10.84 5.77 -0.18
C GLY A 196 11.79 5.76 -1.37
N THR A 197 11.23 5.97 -2.56
CA THR A 197 11.99 6.16 -3.80
C THR A 197 12.92 7.36 -3.74
N SER A 198 12.55 8.40 -2.98
CA SER A 198 13.41 9.57 -2.72
C SER A 198 14.76 9.19 -2.12
N TYR A 199 14.84 8.10 -1.35
CA TYR A 199 16.10 7.60 -0.80
C TYR A 199 16.73 6.51 -1.66
N ALA A 200 16.02 5.96 -2.65
CA ALA A 200 16.56 5.02 -3.63
C ALA A 200 17.37 5.75 -4.73
N ALA A 201 16.87 6.88 -5.24
CA ALA A 201 17.56 7.71 -6.23
C ALA A 201 19.02 8.04 -5.85
N PRO A 202 19.34 8.51 -4.63
CA PRO A 202 20.72 8.85 -4.26
C PRO A 202 21.65 7.63 -4.16
N HIS A 203 21.12 6.41 -4.00
CA HIS A 203 21.96 5.21 -4.14
C HIS A 203 22.46 5.07 -5.58
N ILE A 204 21.59 5.28 -6.57
CA ILE A 204 21.99 5.25 -7.99
C ILE A 204 22.88 6.44 -8.31
N SER A 205 22.58 7.65 -7.83
CA SER A 205 23.47 8.82 -8.03
C SER A 205 24.87 8.57 -7.48
N GLY A 206 24.96 7.94 -6.30
CA GLY A 206 26.23 7.53 -5.69
C GLY A 206 26.96 6.46 -6.51
N THR A 207 26.26 5.42 -6.98
CA THR A 207 26.81 4.39 -7.86
C THR A 207 27.32 4.99 -9.17
N VAL A 208 26.53 5.85 -9.82
CA VAL A 208 26.93 6.56 -11.05
C VAL A 208 28.18 7.40 -10.80
N ALA A 209 28.24 8.14 -9.70
CA ALA A 209 29.42 8.93 -9.37
C ALA A 209 30.67 8.05 -9.16
N ALA A 210 30.52 6.90 -8.50
CA ALA A 210 31.62 5.94 -8.34
C ALA A 210 32.06 5.34 -9.69
N LEU A 211 31.11 4.95 -10.55
CA LEU A 211 31.39 4.42 -11.88
C LEU A 211 32.10 5.44 -12.77
N LEU A 212 31.70 6.71 -12.73
CA LEU A 212 32.35 7.77 -13.52
C LEU A 212 33.76 8.12 -12.99
N CYS A 213 34.03 7.89 -11.70
CA CYS A 213 35.40 7.97 -11.16
C CYS A 213 36.27 6.79 -11.64
N GLU A 214 35.71 5.58 -11.69
CA GLU A 214 36.45 4.36 -12.05
C GLU A 214 36.62 4.20 -13.57
N PHE A 215 35.61 4.59 -14.34
CA PHE A 215 35.56 4.54 -15.79
C PHE A 215 35.33 5.95 -16.35
N PRO A 216 36.37 6.80 -16.43
CA PRO A 216 36.24 8.14 -16.99
C PRO A 216 35.73 8.10 -18.44
N THR A 217 34.69 8.87 -18.72
CA THR A 217 34.09 8.99 -20.06
C THR A 217 34.07 10.45 -20.50
N SER A 218 34.05 10.70 -21.81
CA SER A 218 33.78 12.05 -22.33
C SER A 218 32.40 12.55 -21.87
N LYS A 219 32.34 13.85 -21.58
CA LYS A 219 31.15 14.56 -21.13
C LYS A 219 30.38 15.11 -22.34
N ASP A 220 29.75 14.19 -23.04
CA ASP A 220 28.95 14.43 -24.25
C ASP A 220 27.63 13.65 -24.17
N GLY A 221 26.76 13.80 -25.18
CA GLY A 221 25.45 13.14 -25.22
C GLY A 221 25.48 11.61 -25.18
N SER A 222 26.63 10.97 -25.41
CA SER A 222 26.77 9.52 -25.32
C SER A 222 27.11 9.02 -23.90
N ARG A 223 27.40 9.92 -22.96
CA ARG A 223 27.71 9.56 -21.55
C ARG A 223 26.57 8.83 -20.87
N LEU A 224 25.33 9.30 -21.06
CA LEU A 224 24.15 8.69 -20.43
C LEU A 224 24.01 7.22 -20.83
N GLU A 225 24.11 6.90 -22.12
CA GLU A 225 24.00 5.53 -22.61
C GLU A 225 25.14 4.64 -22.11
N ARG A 226 26.38 5.15 -22.05
CA ARG A 226 27.50 4.44 -21.43
C ARG A 226 27.23 4.12 -19.96
N VAL A 227 26.72 5.08 -19.20
CA VAL A 227 26.37 4.89 -17.78
C VAL A 227 25.23 3.87 -17.63
N ARG A 228 24.21 3.90 -18.49
CA ARG A 228 23.15 2.88 -18.51
C ARG A 228 23.70 1.48 -18.74
N ASN A 229 24.64 1.32 -19.67
CA ASN A 229 25.30 0.04 -19.90
C ASN A 229 26.11 -0.41 -18.68
N LEU A 230 26.89 0.47 -18.05
CA LEU A 230 27.62 0.16 -16.81
C LEU A 230 26.67 -0.22 -15.66
N LEU A 231 25.56 0.49 -15.50
CA LEU A 231 24.53 0.16 -14.50
C LEU A 231 23.88 -1.20 -14.79
N ARG A 232 23.64 -1.54 -16.06
CA ARG A 232 23.12 -2.84 -16.45
C ARG A 232 24.11 -3.97 -16.15
N ASP A 233 25.39 -3.76 -16.44
CA ASP A 233 26.45 -4.75 -16.25
C ASP A 233 26.76 -4.99 -14.77
N THR A 234 26.61 -3.96 -13.94
CA THR A 234 26.82 -4.02 -12.49
C THR A 234 25.54 -4.33 -11.70
N ALA A 235 24.40 -4.51 -12.39
CA ALA A 235 23.14 -4.85 -11.75
C ALA A 235 23.24 -6.20 -11.05
N LEU A 236 22.60 -6.31 -9.89
CA LEU A 236 22.36 -7.60 -9.28
C LEU A 236 21.54 -8.44 -10.26
N ALA A 237 21.92 -9.70 -10.42
CA ALA A 237 21.13 -10.63 -11.21
C ALA A 237 19.68 -10.54 -10.74
N PRO A 238 18.71 -10.29 -11.65
CA PRO A 238 17.32 -10.30 -11.25
C PRO A 238 17.10 -11.62 -10.53
N SER A 239 16.61 -11.57 -9.29
CA SER A 239 16.06 -12.76 -8.69
C SER A 239 15.09 -13.30 -9.71
N ARG A 240 15.43 -14.42 -10.37
CA ARG A 240 14.49 -15.13 -11.23
C ARG A 240 13.16 -15.11 -10.45
N PRO A 241 12.02 -14.73 -11.06
CA PRO A 241 10.78 -15.23 -10.48
C PRO A 241 11.04 -16.71 -10.38
N VAL A 242 11.07 -17.24 -9.16
CA VAL A 242 11.13 -18.67 -8.96
C VAL A 242 9.95 -19.15 -9.75
N ALA A 243 10.21 -19.73 -10.93
CA ALA A 243 9.24 -20.58 -11.56
C ALA A 243 8.96 -21.60 -10.48
N LEU A 244 7.76 -21.54 -9.90
CA LEU A 244 7.22 -22.61 -9.08
C LEU A 244 6.97 -23.80 -10.01
N SER A 245 8.03 -24.34 -10.58
CA SER A 245 8.10 -25.72 -11.06
C SER A 245 8.79 -26.55 -9.97
N GLY A 246 8.39 -26.34 -8.72
CA GLY A 246 8.53 -27.35 -7.68
C GLY A 246 7.22 -28.10 -7.66
N ARG A 247 7.24 -29.41 -7.92
CA ARG A 247 6.10 -30.27 -7.62
C ARG A 247 5.68 -30.00 -6.18
N HIS A 248 4.49 -29.42 -6.00
CA HIS A 248 3.91 -29.22 -4.68
C HIS A 248 3.69 -30.60 -4.03
N PRO A 249 4.20 -30.84 -2.82
CA PRO A 249 3.74 -31.97 -2.02
C PRO A 249 2.23 -31.81 -1.81
N ALA A 250 1.48 -32.85 -2.12
CA ALA A 250 0.02 -32.91 -2.16
C ALA A 250 -0.67 -32.85 -0.78
N SER A 251 -0.18 -32.03 0.16
CA SER A 251 -0.73 -31.98 1.51
C SER A 251 -0.48 -30.63 2.18
N PHE A 252 -1.07 -29.56 1.65
CA PHE A 252 -1.29 -28.35 2.43
C PHE A 252 -2.73 -27.90 2.24
N GLU A 253 -3.46 -27.92 3.36
CA GLU A 253 -4.88 -27.59 3.43
C GLU A 253 -5.16 -26.25 2.75
N THR A 254 -6.02 -26.33 1.76
CA THR A 254 -6.63 -25.24 1.00
C THR A 254 -7.24 -24.17 1.90
N ALA A 255 -7.10 -22.90 1.51
CA ALA A 255 -7.59 -21.68 2.17
C ALA A 255 -8.22 -21.94 3.54
N ALA A 256 -7.41 -21.78 4.60
CA ALA A 256 -7.81 -22.04 5.98
C ALA A 256 -9.10 -21.27 6.35
N THR A 257 -10.24 -21.93 6.15
CA THR A 257 -11.58 -21.42 6.44
C THR A 257 -12.09 -22.02 7.75
N ASP A 258 -11.55 -23.17 8.15
CA ASP A 258 -11.82 -23.73 9.47
C ASP A 258 -10.82 -23.22 10.52
N LEU A 259 -11.21 -22.13 11.18
CA LEU A 259 -10.46 -21.53 12.29
C LEU A 259 -11.02 -21.93 13.66
N ARG A 260 -11.76 -23.05 13.76
CA ARG A 260 -12.34 -23.53 15.04
C ARG A 260 -11.29 -23.85 16.10
N TRP A 261 -10.02 -24.00 15.73
CA TRP A 261 -8.90 -24.18 16.67
C TRP A 261 -8.54 -22.91 17.46
N ILE A 262 -8.99 -21.73 17.03
CA ILE A 262 -8.84 -20.47 17.78
C ILE A 262 -9.96 -20.39 18.83
N LYS A 263 -9.65 -20.37 20.13
CA LYS A 263 -10.66 -20.14 21.19
C LYS A 263 -10.41 -18.85 21.97
N LYS A 264 -9.14 -18.55 22.23
CA LYS A 264 -8.66 -17.35 22.96
C LYS A 264 -7.48 -16.72 22.25
N ALA A 265 -7.72 -15.62 21.55
CA ALA A 265 -6.72 -14.97 20.73
C ALA A 265 -6.06 -13.77 21.43
N ALA A 266 -4.73 -13.70 21.38
CA ALA A 266 -3.98 -12.47 21.52
C ALA A 266 -3.81 -11.82 20.15
N ILE A 267 -4.06 -10.51 20.02
CA ILE A 267 -3.90 -9.79 18.74
C ILE A 267 -2.73 -8.81 18.79
N TYR A 268 -1.95 -8.74 17.71
CA TYR A 268 -0.82 -7.82 17.58
C TYR A 268 -0.48 -7.54 16.12
N PRO A 269 -0.15 -6.30 15.73
CA PRO A 269 -0.22 -5.09 16.55
C PRO A 269 -1.60 -4.44 16.54
N PHE A 270 -1.91 -3.59 17.52
CA PHE A 270 -3.18 -2.86 17.59
C PHE A 270 -3.25 -1.75 16.52
N ASN A 271 -3.53 -2.17 15.30
CA ASN A 271 -3.67 -1.35 14.10
C ASN A 271 -5.12 -1.40 13.59
N LYS A 272 -5.39 -0.77 12.44
CA LYS A 272 -6.73 -0.67 11.85
C LYS A 272 -7.44 -2.03 11.71
N GLU A 273 -6.73 -3.07 11.28
CA GLU A 273 -7.33 -4.40 11.10
C GLU A 273 -7.70 -5.03 12.45
N MET A 274 -6.84 -4.86 13.46
CA MET A 274 -7.17 -5.28 14.83
C MET A 274 -8.28 -4.43 15.45
N HIS A 275 -8.40 -3.17 15.06
CA HIS A 275 -9.55 -2.35 15.46
C HIS A 275 -10.86 -2.90 14.89
N ALA A 276 -10.84 -3.54 13.71
CA ALA A 276 -12.02 -4.20 13.17
C ALA A 276 -12.40 -5.41 14.03
N LEU A 277 -11.42 -6.24 14.44
CA LEU A 277 -11.66 -7.36 15.36
C LEU A 277 -12.28 -6.91 16.70
N VAL A 278 -11.79 -5.80 17.27
CA VAL A 278 -12.37 -5.26 18.52
C VAL A 278 -13.77 -4.69 18.31
N ARG A 279 -14.01 -3.95 17.22
CA ARG A 279 -15.33 -3.37 16.90
C ARG A 279 -16.38 -4.43 16.55
N GLY A 280 -15.96 -5.53 15.93
CA GLY A 280 -16.82 -6.65 15.54
C GLY A 280 -16.70 -7.85 16.48
N ARG A 281 -16.25 -7.66 17.73
CA ARG A 281 -15.94 -8.76 18.66
C ARG A 281 -17.11 -9.73 18.89
N ASP A 282 -18.34 -9.23 18.74
CA ASP A 282 -19.58 -9.99 18.86
C ASP A 282 -19.78 -11.02 17.73
N LEU A 283 -19.10 -10.82 16.59
CA LEU A 283 -19.12 -11.71 15.43
C LEU A 283 -17.93 -12.68 15.40
N LEU A 284 -16.99 -12.59 16.36
CA LEU A 284 -15.84 -13.50 16.40
C LEU A 284 -16.26 -14.86 17.00
N PRO A 285 -15.84 -15.99 16.42
CA PRO A 285 -16.09 -17.31 16.98
C PRO A 285 -15.16 -17.64 18.18
N PHE A 286 -14.38 -16.67 18.64
CA PHE A 286 -13.40 -16.78 19.71
C PHE A 286 -13.39 -15.50 20.56
N SER A 287 -12.79 -15.58 21.76
CA SER A 287 -12.65 -14.42 22.65
C SER A 287 -11.27 -13.78 22.54
N LEU A 288 -11.19 -12.47 22.79
CA LEU A 288 -9.92 -11.73 22.84
C LEU A 288 -9.32 -11.85 24.24
N ALA A 289 -8.17 -12.52 24.35
CA ALA A 289 -7.46 -12.72 25.62
C ALA A 289 -6.49 -11.57 25.94
N GLY A 290 -5.90 -10.94 24.92
CA GLY A 290 -4.96 -9.85 25.12
C GLY A 290 -4.66 -9.09 23.84
N ILE A 291 -4.22 -7.85 23.99
CA ILE A 291 -3.92 -6.94 22.89
C ILE A 291 -2.55 -6.34 23.15
N ALA A 292 -1.66 -6.37 22.17
CA ALA A 292 -0.38 -5.69 22.27
C ALA A 292 -0.24 -4.60 21.21
N ASP A 293 0.43 -3.51 21.59
CA ASP A 293 0.89 -2.48 20.65
C ASP A 293 2.23 -1.90 21.14
N PRO A 294 3.19 -1.61 20.27
CA PRO A 294 4.44 -0.97 20.68
C PRO A 294 4.18 0.35 21.42
N ALA A 295 5.00 0.61 22.44
CA ALA A 295 5.00 1.90 23.11
C ALA A 295 5.30 3.04 22.09
N GLY A 296 4.49 4.10 22.10
CA GLY A 296 4.65 5.25 21.21
C GLY A 296 3.35 5.80 20.60
N LYS A 297 2.27 5.02 20.55
CA LYS A 297 0.96 5.48 20.03
C LYS A 297 0.00 6.05 21.09
N GLY A 298 0.39 6.06 22.37
CA GLY A 298 -0.45 6.56 23.48
C GLY A 298 -1.67 5.69 23.80
N LEU A 299 -1.71 4.44 23.32
CA LEU A 299 -2.80 3.49 23.55
C LEU A 299 -2.48 2.48 24.66
N VAL A 300 -1.20 2.20 24.91
CA VAL A 300 -0.75 1.28 25.95
C VAL A 300 -1.32 1.68 27.31
N GLY A 301 -1.86 0.70 28.03
CA GLY A 301 -2.48 0.86 29.35
C GLY A 301 -3.99 1.13 29.32
N LYS A 302 -4.54 1.61 28.20
CA LYS A 302 -5.99 1.81 28.03
C LYS A 302 -6.71 0.48 27.80
N ASP A 303 -8.00 0.46 28.12
CA ASP A 303 -8.89 -0.58 27.59
C ASP A 303 -9.04 -0.42 26.08
N ALA A 304 -9.08 -1.52 25.33
CA ALA A 304 -9.14 -1.48 23.89
C ALA A 304 -10.48 -0.97 23.33
N GLY A 305 -11.58 -1.14 24.06
CA GLY A 305 -12.86 -0.51 23.74
C GLY A 305 -12.76 1.01 23.84
N GLU A 306 -12.31 1.50 25.00
CA GLU A 306 -12.11 2.93 25.25
C GLU A 306 -11.17 3.58 24.23
N ALA A 307 -10.07 2.89 23.90
CA ALA A 307 -9.10 3.34 22.90
C ALA A 307 -9.73 3.56 21.51
N LEU A 308 -10.85 2.92 21.23
CA LEU A 308 -11.61 3.05 19.98
C LEU A 308 -12.89 3.87 20.12
N GLY A 309 -13.16 4.44 21.30
CA GLY A 309 -14.38 5.18 21.60
C GLY A 309 -15.61 4.29 21.82
N LEU A 310 -15.41 3.06 22.30
CA LEU A 310 -16.47 2.12 22.67
C LEU A 310 -16.50 1.94 24.20
N ASP A 311 -17.56 1.29 24.71
CA ASP A 311 -17.59 0.83 26.09
C ASP A 311 -16.39 -0.10 26.40
N PRO A 312 -15.87 -0.06 27.64
CA PRO A 312 -14.76 -0.91 28.05
C PRO A 312 -15.07 -2.39 27.82
N ILE A 313 -14.09 -3.12 27.27
CA ILE A 313 -14.25 -4.53 26.92
C ILE A 313 -13.53 -5.48 27.89
N GLY A 314 -12.82 -4.92 28.87
CA GLY A 314 -12.04 -5.68 29.84
C GLY A 314 -10.69 -6.17 29.32
N VAL A 315 -10.21 -5.64 28.19
CA VAL A 315 -8.95 -6.08 27.56
C VAL A 315 -8.02 -4.89 27.41
N ARG A 316 -6.98 -4.86 28.26
CA ARG A 316 -5.99 -3.78 28.27
C ARG A 316 -4.92 -3.97 27.20
N ILE A 317 -4.49 -2.85 26.62
CA ILE A 317 -3.43 -2.82 25.61
C ILE A 317 -2.07 -2.89 26.30
N CYS A 318 -1.34 -3.99 26.07
CA CYS A 318 -0.05 -4.29 26.65
C CYS A 318 1.11 -3.71 25.81
N PRO A 319 2.21 -3.26 26.44
CA PRO A 319 3.39 -2.76 25.72
C PRO A 319 4.22 -3.88 25.08
N ARG A 320 4.11 -5.11 25.60
CA ARG A 320 4.88 -6.26 25.13
C ARG A 320 3.93 -7.35 24.63
N LEU A 321 4.29 -7.92 23.49
CA LEU A 321 3.55 -9.04 22.89
C LEU A 321 3.46 -10.24 23.84
N SER A 322 4.54 -10.51 24.60
CA SER A 322 4.57 -11.58 25.60
C SER A 322 3.47 -11.47 26.65
N ASP A 323 3.09 -10.25 27.01
CA ASP A 323 2.18 -10.00 28.12
C ASP A 323 0.74 -10.17 27.61
N ALA A 324 0.47 -9.72 26.37
CA ALA A 324 -0.81 -9.96 25.70
C ALA A 324 -1.09 -11.44 25.41
N CYS A 325 -0.05 -12.28 25.29
CA CYS A 325 -0.21 -13.72 25.06
C CYS A 325 -0.56 -14.52 26.33
N VAL A 326 -0.60 -13.90 27.52
CA VAL A 326 -0.97 -14.60 28.76
C VAL A 326 -2.43 -15.02 28.69
N GLY A 327 -2.71 -16.33 28.82
CA GLY A 327 -4.06 -16.89 28.76
C GLY A 327 -4.64 -17.06 27.35
N ALA A 328 -3.87 -16.76 26.30
CA ALA A 328 -4.23 -17.00 24.91
C ALA A 328 -3.76 -18.39 24.44
N ASP A 329 -4.55 -19.04 23.59
CA ASP A 329 -4.14 -20.24 22.85
C ASP A 329 -3.56 -19.91 21.45
N THR A 330 -3.84 -18.70 20.96
CA THR A 330 -3.51 -18.30 19.60
C THR A 330 -2.98 -16.87 19.58
N LEU A 331 -1.93 -16.64 18.77
CA LEU A 331 -1.53 -15.31 18.33
C LEU A 331 -2.13 -15.01 16.95
N VAL A 332 -2.97 -13.98 16.89
CA VAL A 332 -3.40 -13.35 15.64
C VAL A 332 -2.43 -12.21 15.33
N LEU A 333 -1.62 -12.41 14.28
CA LEU A 333 -0.54 -11.52 13.88
C LEU A 333 -0.95 -10.69 12.65
N GLY A 334 -1.08 -9.38 12.84
CA GLY A 334 -1.35 -8.44 11.76
C GLY A 334 -0.09 -7.91 11.11
N TYR A 335 -0.23 -6.75 10.46
CA TYR A 335 0.84 -6.06 9.74
C TYR A 335 1.88 -5.46 10.69
N VAL A 336 2.82 -6.29 11.13
CA VAL A 336 3.97 -5.88 11.94
C VAL A 336 5.02 -5.08 11.15
N ASP A 337 4.99 -5.19 9.83
CA ASP A 337 5.78 -4.37 8.89
C ASP A 337 5.29 -2.90 8.84
N GLN A 338 4.04 -2.63 9.25
CA GLN A 338 3.45 -1.29 9.31
C GLN A 338 3.65 -0.57 10.65
N LEU A 339 4.26 -1.18 11.67
CA LEU A 339 4.34 -0.67 13.05
C LEU A 339 5.12 0.64 13.24
N GLY A 340 5.58 1.27 12.18
CA GLY A 340 6.67 2.22 12.25
C GLY A 340 7.95 1.49 12.64
N ARG A 341 9.08 2.10 12.31
CA ARG A 341 10.42 1.58 12.51
C ARG A 341 10.85 1.55 13.98
N ILE A 342 10.05 0.98 14.86
CA ILE A 342 10.39 0.79 16.27
C ILE A 342 11.08 -0.56 16.38
N GLY A 343 12.37 -0.58 16.06
CA GLY A 343 13.28 -1.70 16.33
C GLY A 343 14.08 -2.17 15.12
N ARG A 344 15.37 -2.48 15.37
CA ARG A 344 16.32 -3.13 14.44
C ARG A 344 15.94 -4.59 14.15
N ARG A 345 14.66 -4.92 13.99
CA ARG A 345 14.18 -6.29 13.80
C ARG A 345 14.23 -6.64 12.32
N ILE A 346 15.10 -7.58 11.97
CA ILE A 346 15.38 -7.99 10.58
C ILE A 346 14.19 -8.78 10.00
N ASP A 347 13.44 -9.45 10.87
CA ASP A 347 12.29 -10.28 10.52
C ASP A 347 11.22 -10.26 11.64
N PRO A 348 10.42 -9.19 11.75
CA PRO A 348 9.44 -9.04 12.83
C PRO A 348 8.34 -10.11 12.77
N VAL A 349 8.02 -10.65 11.59
CA VAL A 349 7.06 -11.75 11.42
C VAL A 349 7.65 -13.02 12.02
N GLY A 350 8.82 -13.46 11.56
CA GLY A 350 9.46 -14.67 12.06
C GLY A 350 9.77 -14.61 13.56
N GLU A 351 10.16 -13.45 14.08
CA GLU A 351 10.38 -13.24 15.52
C GLU A 351 9.09 -13.43 16.33
N ALA A 352 7.97 -12.82 15.91
CA ALA A 352 6.69 -12.94 16.60
C ALA A 352 6.13 -14.37 16.54
N VAL A 353 6.20 -15.00 15.36
CA VAL A 353 5.76 -16.39 15.15
C VAL A 353 6.59 -17.35 15.99
N ARG A 354 7.92 -17.21 15.97
CA ARG A 354 8.82 -18.06 16.78
C ARG A 354 8.54 -17.92 18.27
N MET A 355 8.28 -16.70 18.74
CA MET A 355 7.92 -16.43 20.13
C MET A 355 6.61 -17.15 20.50
N ALA A 356 5.58 -17.03 19.67
CA ALA A 356 4.29 -17.69 19.89
C ALA A 356 4.42 -19.22 19.94
N LEU A 357 5.07 -19.82 18.93
CA LEU A 357 5.27 -21.28 18.88
C LEU A 357 6.12 -21.80 20.06
N LYS A 358 7.17 -21.07 20.45
CA LYS A 358 7.97 -21.43 21.64
C LYS A 358 7.13 -21.46 22.92
N ARG A 359 6.13 -20.60 23.02
CA ARG A 359 5.19 -20.53 24.15
C ARG A 359 3.99 -21.48 24.04
N GLY A 360 3.87 -22.24 22.96
CA GLY A 360 2.77 -23.19 22.80
C GLY A 360 1.49 -22.57 22.22
N LEU A 361 1.58 -21.40 21.58
CA LEU A 361 0.43 -20.77 20.92
C LEU A 361 0.36 -21.20 19.45
N ASN A 362 -0.86 -21.40 18.96
CA ASN A 362 -1.15 -21.40 17.54
C ASN A 362 -0.91 -20.00 16.95
N VAL A 363 -0.79 -19.90 15.63
CA VAL A 363 -0.57 -18.62 14.95
C VAL A 363 -1.47 -18.49 13.72
N PHE A 364 -2.21 -17.39 13.65
CA PHE A 364 -2.88 -16.92 12.43
C PHE A 364 -2.25 -15.60 11.99
N SER A 365 -1.65 -15.54 10.81
CA SER A 365 -0.93 -14.35 10.32
C SER A 365 -1.61 -13.73 9.11
N PHE A 366 -1.71 -12.40 9.07
CA PHE A 366 -2.14 -11.66 7.88
C PHE A 366 -1.02 -11.57 6.85
N LEU A 367 0.24 -11.67 7.29
CA LEU A 367 1.41 -11.71 6.41
C LEU A 367 1.77 -13.15 6.06
N GLY A 368 2.26 -13.36 4.83
CA GLY A 368 2.64 -14.69 4.36
C GLY A 368 3.78 -15.31 5.17
N ILE A 369 3.61 -16.58 5.55
CA ILE A 369 4.64 -17.40 6.24
C ILE A 369 4.92 -18.67 5.40
N PRO A 370 5.41 -18.52 4.15
CA PRO A 370 5.62 -19.67 3.27
C PRO A 370 6.71 -20.62 3.81
N PRO A 371 6.52 -21.96 3.74
CA PRO A 371 7.51 -22.95 4.19
C PRO A 371 8.89 -22.78 3.56
N GLU A 372 8.96 -22.30 2.32
CA GLU A 372 10.21 -22.04 1.59
C GLU A 372 11.06 -20.96 2.28
N ARG A 373 10.41 -20.02 2.99
CA ARG A 373 11.07 -18.94 3.72
C ARG A 373 11.26 -19.26 5.20
N TYR A 374 10.35 -20.05 5.79
CA TYR A 374 10.32 -20.32 7.24
C TYR A 374 10.28 -21.83 7.58
N PRO A 375 11.17 -22.65 7.02
CA PRO A 375 11.09 -24.11 7.18
C PRO A 375 11.19 -24.55 8.65
N ASP A 376 11.99 -23.84 9.43
CA ASP A 376 12.22 -24.08 10.86
C ASP A 376 11.00 -23.75 11.73
N LEU A 377 10.19 -22.74 11.35
CA LEU A 377 8.96 -22.41 12.06
C LEU A 377 7.87 -23.45 11.80
N HIS A 378 7.76 -23.92 10.55
CA HIS A 378 6.85 -25.01 10.18
C HIS A 378 7.23 -26.33 10.85
N GLU A 379 8.52 -26.64 10.94
CA GLU A 379 8.99 -27.79 11.72
C GLU A 379 8.67 -27.64 13.20
N LEU A 380 8.91 -26.46 13.80
CA LEU A 380 8.59 -26.20 15.20
C LEU A 380 7.09 -26.35 15.49
N ALA A 381 6.23 -25.84 14.62
CA ALA A 381 4.78 -25.98 14.73
C ALA A 381 4.36 -27.45 14.71
N ARG A 382 4.86 -28.23 13.72
CA ARG A 382 4.58 -29.68 13.63
C ARG A 382 5.03 -30.46 14.85
N ARG A 383 6.27 -30.23 15.33
CA ARG A 383 6.80 -30.91 16.53
C ARG A 383 5.98 -30.64 17.79
N LYS A 384 5.34 -29.47 17.87
CA LYS A 384 4.51 -29.07 19.01
C LYS A 384 3.02 -29.32 18.82
N GLY A 385 2.59 -29.82 17.67
CA GLY A 385 1.17 -29.98 17.34
C GLY A 385 0.40 -28.66 17.30
N LEU A 386 1.04 -27.57 16.85
CA LEU A 386 0.45 -26.23 16.78
C LEU A 386 0.07 -25.87 15.34
N HIS A 387 -1.01 -25.10 15.20
CA HIS A 387 -1.42 -24.53 13.92
C HIS A 387 -0.58 -23.29 13.57
N LEU A 388 -0.12 -23.23 12.33
CA LEU A 388 0.55 -22.07 11.73
C LEU A 388 -0.13 -21.79 10.39
N SER A 389 -0.95 -20.74 10.35
CA SER A 389 -1.82 -20.45 9.21
C SER A 389 -1.75 -18.98 8.78
N TYR A 390 -1.96 -18.75 7.49
CA TYR A 390 -2.15 -17.43 6.89
C TYR A 390 -3.07 -17.58 5.66
N PRO A 391 -3.87 -16.57 5.29
CA PRO A 391 -4.67 -16.62 4.07
C PRO A 391 -3.76 -16.83 2.87
N TYR A 392 -4.01 -17.84 2.04
CA TYR A 392 -3.25 -18.08 0.81
C TYR A 392 -4.14 -18.76 -0.24
N ILE A 393 -4.09 -18.26 -1.46
CA ILE A 393 -4.79 -18.83 -2.61
C ILE A 393 -3.74 -19.06 -3.70
N GLY A 394 -3.38 -20.33 -3.90
CA GLY A 394 -2.45 -20.77 -4.94
C GLY A 394 -3.08 -21.72 -5.94
N GLU A 395 -2.28 -22.17 -6.89
CA GLU A 395 -2.73 -23.01 -8.02
C GLU A 395 -3.41 -24.30 -7.57
N ALA A 396 -2.89 -24.99 -6.54
CA ALA A 396 -3.49 -26.21 -6.03
C ALA A 396 -4.93 -25.99 -5.53
N HIS A 397 -5.18 -24.87 -4.84
CA HIS A 397 -6.51 -24.53 -4.35
C HIS A 397 -7.44 -24.13 -5.50
N LEU A 398 -6.93 -23.41 -6.51
CA LEU A 398 -7.69 -23.10 -7.72
C LEU A 398 -8.18 -24.39 -8.40
N GLN A 399 -7.29 -25.36 -8.63
CA GLN A 399 -7.66 -26.62 -9.27
C GLN A 399 -8.70 -27.41 -8.46
N GLN A 400 -8.56 -27.42 -7.12
CA GLN A 400 -9.56 -28.05 -6.24
C GLN A 400 -10.93 -27.38 -6.35
N VAL A 401 -10.98 -26.04 -6.32
CA VAL A 401 -12.24 -25.28 -6.44
C VAL A 401 -12.87 -25.52 -7.80
N LEU A 402 -12.13 -25.37 -8.89
CA LEU A 402 -12.67 -25.55 -10.24
C LEU A 402 -13.14 -26.99 -10.49
N GLY A 403 -12.38 -27.98 -10.02
CA GLY A 403 -12.76 -29.39 -10.13
C GLY A 403 -14.04 -29.72 -9.35
N ALA A 404 -14.16 -29.23 -8.11
CA ALA A 404 -15.35 -29.47 -7.29
C ALA A 404 -16.58 -28.68 -7.79
N ALA A 405 -16.38 -27.43 -8.22
CA ALA A 405 -17.44 -26.57 -8.74
C ALA A 405 -17.99 -27.02 -10.09
N GLY A 406 -17.21 -27.76 -10.89
CA GLY A 406 -17.67 -28.31 -12.17
C GLY A 406 -18.90 -29.22 -12.08
N SER A 407 -19.17 -29.79 -10.89
CA SER A 407 -20.36 -30.60 -10.60
C SER A 407 -21.50 -29.82 -9.91
N CYS A 408 -21.31 -28.54 -9.64
CA CYS A 408 -22.29 -27.71 -8.92
C CYS A 408 -23.21 -26.97 -9.89
N GLY A 409 -24.47 -26.76 -9.48
CA GLY A 409 -25.41 -25.89 -10.17
C GLY A 409 -24.98 -24.41 -10.16
N PRO A 410 -25.75 -23.52 -10.81
CA PRO A 410 -25.49 -22.08 -10.73
C PRO A 410 -25.62 -21.56 -9.30
N VAL A 411 -25.10 -20.36 -9.04
CA VAL A 411 -25.41 -19.62 -7.80
C VAL A 411 -26.91 -19.29 -7.84
N ASP A 412 -27.66 -19.85 -6.91
CA ASP A 412 -29.13 -19.88 -6.90
C ASP A 412 -29.75 -19.06 -5.76
N VAL A 413 -28.93 -18.30 -5.05
CA VAL A 413 -29.29 -17.43 -3.93
C VAL A 413 -28.87 -16.00 -4.23
N PRO A 414 -29.56 -14.99 -3.67
CA PRO A 414 -29.18 -13.59 -3.86
C PRO A 414 -27.74 -13.29 -3.43
N VAL A 415 -27.01 -12.55 -4.24
CA VAL A 415 -25.67 -12.03 -3.95
C VAL A 415 -25.73 -10.51 -3.79
N LEU A 416 -25.49 -10.02 -2.57
CA LEU A 416 -25.38 -8.59 -2.27
C LEU A 416 -23.92 -8.14 -2.22
N GLY A 417 -23.60 -7.15 -3.03
CA GLY A 417 -22.30 -6.50 -3.07
C GLY A 417 -22.17 -5.30 -2.14
N VAL A 418 -21.03 -5.13 -1.50
CA VAL A 418 -20.60 -3.86 -0.89
C VAL A 418 -19.39 -3.35 -1.66
N PHE A 419 -19.61 -2.35 -2.52
CA PHE A 419 -18.58 -1.72 -3.35
C PHE A 419 -18.37 -0.28 -2.91
N GLY A 420 -17.37 0.39 -3.47
CA GLY A 420 -17.09 1.77 -3.10
C GLY A 420 -16.28 2.47 -4.16
N THR A 421 -16.19 3.79 -4.04
CA THR A 421 -15.44 4.65 -4.96
C THR A 421 -13.94 4.63 -4.66
N SER A 422 -13.47 4.22 -3.47
CA SER A 422 -12.03 4.20 -3.15
C SER A 422 -11.65 3.25 -1.99
N ALA A 423 -10.37 3.08 -1.68
CA ALA A 423 -9.96 2.32 -0.49
C ALA A 423 -10.32 3.06 0.83
N GLN A 424 -10.43 2.35 1.95
CA GLN A 424 -10.58 2.93 3.30
C GLN A 424 -11.83 3.81 3.54
N GLN A 425 -13.01 3.39 3.09
CA GLN A 425 -14.26 4.18 3.22
C GLN A 425 -15.26 3.62 4.23
N GLY A 426 -14.93 2.50 4.88
CA GLY A 426 -15.85 1.79 5.77
C GLY A 426 -16.59 0.62 5.13
N LYS A 427 -16.23 0.18 3.92
CA LYS A 427 -16.82 -1.02 3.27
C LYS A 427 -16.83 -2.25 4.17
N PHE A 428 -15.70 -2.61 4.78
CA PHE A 428 -15.64 -3.75 5.69
C PHE A 428 -16.54 -3.55 6.92
N THR A 429 -16.55 -2.34 7.48
CA THR A 429 -17.43 -2.01 8.62
C THR A 429 -18.90 -2.17 8.24
N LEU A 430 -19.29 -1.74 7.04
CA LEU A 430 -20.64 -1.89 6.52
C LEU A 430 -21.01 -3.37 6.29
N GLN A 431 -20.08 -4.17 5.76
CA GLN A 431 -20.27 -5.62 5.63
C GLN A 431 -20.50 -6.30 6.98
N LEU A 432 -19.75 -5.94 8.02
CA LEU A 432 -19.97 -6.48 9.36
C LEU A 432 -21.32 -6.05 9.94
N ALA A 433 -21.74 -4.80 9.71
CA ALA A 433 -23.05 -4.32 10.12
C ALA A 433 -24.20 -5.09 9.43
N LEU A 434 -24.11 -5.29 8.11
CA LEU A 434 -25.04 -6.12 7.33
C LEU A 434 -25.10 -7.54 7.89
N ARG A 435 -23.94 -8.19 8.04
CA ARG A 435 -23.84 -9.56 8.55
C ARG A 435 -24.51 -9.67 9.93
N ARG A 436 -24.19 -8.77 10.86
CA ARG A 436 -24.75 -8.77 12.22
C ARG A 436 -26.27 -8.71 12.21
N GLN A 437 -26.83 -7.77 11.46
CA GLN A 437 -28.29 -7.57 11.41
C GLN A 437 -29.00 -8.71 10.71
N LEU A 438 -28.44 -9.26 9.64
CA LEU A 438 -28.99 -10.44 8.95
C LEU A 438 -28.97 -11.69 9.84
N LEU A 439 -27.85 -11.94 10.52
CA LEU A 439 -27.76 -13.06 11.49
C LEU A 439 -28.74 -12.87 12.65
N ALA A 440 -28.89 -11.65 13.18
CA ALA A 440 -29.85 -11.35 14.25
C ALA A 440 -31.31 -11.58 13.83
N ARG A 441 -31.61 -11.50 12.52
CA ARG A 441 -32.92 -11.82 11.94
C ARG A 441 -33.08 -13.29 11.55
N GLY A 442 -32.07 -14.13 11.80
CA GLY A 442 -32.11 -15.57 11.56
C GLY A 442 -31.72 -16.02 10.15
N TYR A 443 -31.22 -15.11 9.29
CA TYR A 443 -30.75 -15.49 7.95
C TYR A 443 -29.43 -16.26 8.01
N ARG A 444 -29.30 -17.29 7.17
CA ARG A 444 -28.04 -17.98 6.89
C ARG A 444 -27.23 -17.16 5.89
N VAL A 445 -26.15 -16.56 6.34
CA VAL A 445 -25.35 -15.63 5.52
C VAL A 445 -24.05 -16.28 5.06
N GLY A 446 -23.97 -16.56 3.76
CA GLY A 446 -22.69 -16.83 3.09
C GLY A 446 -21.90 -15.55 2.92
N GLN A 447 -20.57 -15.57 3.03
CA GLN A 447 -19.80 -14.34 2.89
C GLN A 447 -18.37 -14.51 2.35
N LEU A 448 -18.02 -13.68 1.36
CA LEU A 448 -16.67 -13.52 0.84
C LEU A 448 -16.14 -12.13 1.21
N GLY A 449 -15.08 -12.07 2.01
CA GLY A 449 -14.38 -10.83 2.34
C GLY A 449 -13.10 -10.65 1.53
N THR A 450 -12.64 -9.41 1.38
CA THR A 450 -11.41 -9.09 0.62
C THR A 450 -10.27 -8.60 1.50
N GLU A 451 -10.42 -8.75 2.81
CA GLU A 451 -9.41 -8.46 3.82
C GLU A 451 -8.90 -9.76 4.46
N HIS A 452 -7.63 -9.79 4.86
CA HIS A 452 -7.00 -10.99 5.46
C HIS A 452 -7.70 -11.45 6.73
N HIS A 453 -8.26 -10.51 7.49
CA HIS A 453 -8.95 -10.79 8.74
C HIS A 453 -10.41 -11.24 8.52
N ALA A 454 -10.92 -11.29 7.28
CA ALA A 454 -12.26 -11.77 6.96
C ALA A 454 -12.51 -13.19 7.50
N ALA A 455 -11.54 -14.09 7.35
CA ALA A 455 -11.63 -15.46 7.85
C ALA A 455 -11.83 -15.54 9.37
N LEU A 456 -11.30 -14.57 10.13
CA LEU A 456 -11.46 -14.53 11.60
C LEU A 456 -12.90 -14.21 12.03
N PHE A 457 -13.70 -13.61 11.16
CA PHE A 457 -15.14 -13.38 11.38
C PHE A 457 -16.02 -14.55 10.91
N GLY A 458 -15.41 -15.70 10.57
CA GLY A 458 -16.11 -16.86 10.04
C GLY A 458 -16.73 -16.63 8.67
N MET A 459 -16.14 -15.74 7.85
CA MET A 459 -16.48 -15.60 6.44
C MET A 459 -15.95 -16.82 5.66
N ASP A 460 -16.71 -17.28 4.68
CA ASP A 460 -16.44 -18.50 3.90
C ASP A 460 -15.22 -18.37 2.98
N LEU A 461 -14.79 -17.15 2.66
CA LEU A 461 -13.52 -16.90 1.98
C LEU A 461 -12.93 -15.56 2.41
N ALA A 462 -11.60 -15.55 2.61
CA ALA A 462 -10.80 -14.34 2.57
C ALA A 462 -10.05 -14.28 1.24
N PHE A 463 -10.36 -13.28 0.41
CA PHE A 463 -9.76 -13.04 -0.90
C PHE A 463 -8.97 -11.72 -0.91
N PRO A 464 -7.79 -11.67 -0.26
CA PRO A 464 -7.06 -10.42 -0.06
C PRO A 464 -6.47 -9.86 -1.34
N MET A 465 -7.00 -8.73 -1.83
CA MET A 465 -6.54 -8.07 -3.07
C MET A 465 -5.78 -6.77 -2.85
N GLY A 466 -5.69 -6.32 -1.60
CA GLY A 466 -5.11 -5.03 -1.22
C GLY A 466 -3.65 -5.11 -0.83
N TYR A 467 -3.33 -4.64 0.38
CA TYR A 467 -1.96 -4.65 0.89
C TYR A 467 -1.49 -6.08 1.16
N ALA A 468 -0.25 -6.41 0.75
CA ALA A 468 0.32 -7.75 0.90
C ALA A 468 -0.65 -8.87 0.45
N PRO A 469 -1.11 -8.84 -0.82
CA PRO A 469 -2.11 -9.79 -1.29
C PRO A 469 -1.52 -11.21 -1.24
N ALA A 470 -2.33 -12.14 -0.76
CA ALA A 470 -1.96 -13.55 -0.62
C ALA A 470 -2.63 -14.43 -1.68
N VAL A 471 -3.03 -13.82 -2.80
CA VAL A 471 -3.57 -14.47 -3.98
C VAL A 471 -2.45 -14.60 -5.00
N SER A 472 -2.02 -15.83 -5.26
CA SER A 472 -0.87 -16.17 -6.12
C SER A 472 -1.29 -16.77 -7.46
N ILE A 473 -2.58 -16.72 -7.80
CA ILE A 473 -3.10 -17.16 -9.10
C ILE A 473 -3.17 -15.97 -10.08
N PRO A 474 -3.00 -16.21 -11.39
CA PRO A 474 -3.17 -15.16 -12.40
C PRO A 474 -4.57 -14.52 -12.39
N VAL A 475 -4.65 -13.22 -12.70
CA VAL A 475 -5.92 -12.45 -12.63
C VAL A 475 -7.04 -12.99 -13.53
N HIS A 476 -6.70 -13.60 -14.67
CA HIS A 476 -7.70 -14.19 -15.57
C HIS A 476 -8.40 -15.42 -14.94
N HIS A 477 -7.83 -16.00 -13.87
CA HIS A 477 -8.46 -17.06 -13.09
C HIS A 477 -9.36 -16.55 -11.96
N TYR A 478 -9.36 -15.25 -11.65
CA TYR A 478 -10.16 -14.72 -10.52
C TYR A 478 -11.66 -14.94 -10.74
N VAL A 479 -12.16 -14.63 -11.93
CA VAL A 479 -13.58 -14.77 -12.28
C VAL A 479 -14.06 -16.23 -12.15
N PRO A 480 -13.45 -17.23 -12.84
CA PRO A 480 -13.89 -18.62 -12.69
C PRO A 480 -13.65 -19.18 -11.28
N TYR A 481 -12.61 -18.72 -10.57
CA TYR A 481 -12.36 -19.12 -9.19
C TYR A 481 -13.47 -18.65 -8.25
N LEU A 482 -13.81 -17.36 -8.27
CA LEU A 482 -14.83 -16.77 -7.39
C LEU A 482 -16.22 -17.35 -7.68
N ASP A 483 -16.57 -17.51 -8.95
CA ASP A 483 -17.78 -18.20 -9.38
C ASP A 483 -17.84 -19.63 -8.82
N GLY A 484 -16.73 -20.37 -8.93
CA GLY A 484 -16.63 -21.72 -8.37
C GLY A 484 -16.78 -21.75 -6.85
N VAL A 485 -16.19 -20.79 -6.13
CA VAL A 485 -16.36 -20.66 -4.67
C VAL A 485 -17.82 -20.42 -4.31
N LEU A 486 -18.52 -19.51 -5.00
CA LEU A 486 -19.92 -19.21 -4.72
C LEU A 486 -20.82 -20.44 -4.93
N ARG A 487 -20.62 -21.19 -6.02
CA ARG A 487 -21.37 -22.42 -6.29
C ARG A 487 -21.13 -23.50 -5.22
N LEU A 488 -19.88 -23.66 -4.79
CA LEU A 488 -19.54 -24.58 -3.69
C LEU A 488 -20.20 -24.14 -2.38
N LEU A 489 -20.22 -22.83 -2.12
CA LEU A 489 -20.87 -22.27 -0.94
C LEU A 489 -22.38 -22.55 -0.96
N CYS A 490 -23.08 -22.31 -2.07
CA CYS A 490 -24.50 -22.68 -2.22
C CYS A 490 -24.73 -24.15 -1.89
N ARG A 491 -23.93 -25.05 -2.47
CA ARG A 491 -24.05 -26.50 -2.27
C ARG A 491 -23.78 -26.93 -0.82
N GLN A 492 -22.77 -26.36 -0.18
CA GLN A 492 -22.27 -26.84 1.11
C GLN A 492 -22.94 -26.17 2.32
N ARG A 493 -23.23 -24.87 2.20
CA ARG A 493 -23.74 -24.04 3.30
C ARG A 493 -25.22 -23.73 3.17
N GLN A 494 -25.77 -23.80 1.95
CA GLN A 494 -27.16 -23.43 1.65
C GLN A 494 -27.56 -22.11 2.32
N PRO A 495 -26.83 -21.00 2.06
CA PRO A 495 -27.18 -19.71 2.63
C PRO A 495 -28.53 -19.23 2.08
N ASP A 496 -29.18 -18.30 2.77
CA ASP A 496 -30.34 -17.57 2.25
C ASP A 496 -29.89 -16.36 1.41
N LEU A 497 -28.68 -15.84 1.66
CA LEU A 497 -28.07 -14.74 0.92
C LEU A 497 -26.54 -14.80 1.04
N ILE A 498 -25.84 -14.36 -0.01
CA ILE A 498 -24.38 -14.21 0.00
C ILE A 498 -23.99 -12.74 0.03
N LEU A 499 -23.15 -12.35 0.99
CA LEU A 499 -22.50 -11.04 1.05
C LEU A 499 -21.12 -11.09 0.39
N VAL A 500 -20.82 -10.13 -0.48
CA VAL A 500 -19.49 -9.96 -1.05
C VAL A 500 -18.96 -8.54 -0.86
N GLY A 501 -17.72 -8.42 -0.44
CA GLY A 501 -17.10 -7.12 -0.15
C GLY A 501 -16.01 -6.75 -1.14
N GLY A 502 -16.22 -5.74 -1.97
CA GLY A 502 -15.17 -5.24 -2.86
C GLY A 502 -14.06 -4.49 -2.10
N GLN A 503 -12.84 -4.54 -2.64
CA GLN A 503 -11.71 -3.73 -2.16
C GLN A 503 -11.41 -2.60 -3.14
N SER A 504 -10.93 -1.46 -2.64
CA SER A 504 -10.65 -0.27 -3.47
C SER A 504 -11.89 0.27 -4.23
N GLY A 505 -11.66 1.05 -5.28
CA GLY A 505 -12.65 1.52 -6.25
C GLY A 505 -12.70 0.63 -7.50
N ILE A 506 -13.88 0.54 -8.11
CA ILE A 506 -14.09 -0.17 -9.39
C ILE A 506 -13.93 0.74 -10.62
N MET A 507 -13.99 2.05 -10.41
CA MET A 507 -13.74 3.06 -11.43
C MET A 507 -12.45 3.83 -11.08
N PRO A 508 -11.56 4.08 -12.04
CA PRO A 508 -10.36 4.85 -11.77
C PRO A 508 -10.76 6.32 -11.54
N TYR A 509 -10.28 6.91 -10.45
CA TYR A 509 -10.41 8.36 -10.23
C TYR A 509 -9.55 9.15 -11.24
N ASP A 510 -8.41 8.56 -11.62
CA ASP A 510 -7.43 9.11 -12.54
C ASP A 510 -6.86 7.96 -13.38
N LEU A 511 -7.04 8.03 -14.70
CA LEU A 511 -6.57 7.02 -15.64
C LEU A 511 -5.04 7.01 -15.79
N GLU A 512 -4.36 8.08 -15.39
CA GLU A 512 -2.90 8.18 -15.41
C GLU A 512 -2.25 7.45 -14.22
N ALA A 513 -3.04 7.02 -13.23
CA ALA A 513 -2.56 6.24 -12.10
C ALA A 513 -2.40 4.75 -12.45
N HIS A 514 -1.19 4.34 -12.84
CA HIS A 514 -0.87 2.94 -13.21
C HIS A 514 -0.94 1.91 -12.07
N SER A 515 -1.20 2.32 -10.83
CA SER A 515 -1.33 1.43 -9.65
C SER A 515 -2.76 1.12 -9.23
N ALA A 516 -3.75 1.44 -10.09
CA ALA A 516 -5.14 1.18 -9.79
C ALA A 516 -5.34 -0.32 -9.50
N GLN A 517 -5.66 -0.64 -8.24
CA GLN A 517 -6.21 -1.95 -7.82
C GLN A 517 -7.57 -2.27 -8.50
N MET A 518 -7.96 -1.49 -9.51
CA MET A 518 -9.17 -1.62 -10.30
C MET A 518 -9.24 -2.98 -10.97
N VAL A 519 -8.16 -3.50 -11.58
CA VAL A 519 -8.25 -4.77 -12.33
C VAL A 519 -8.62 -5.95 -11.41
N PRO A 520 -7.97 -6.17 -10.25
CA PRO A 520 -8.44 -7.14 -9.26
C PRO A 520 -9.87 -6.86 -8.76
N ALA A 521 -10.21 -5.60 -8.45
CA ALA A 521 -11.53 -5.24 -7.95
C ALA A 521 -12.65 -5.50 -8.98
N LEU A 522 -12.39 -5.23 -10.26
CA LEU A 522 -13.28 -5.50 -11.38
C LEU A 522 -13.40 -7.01 -11.61
N ALA A 523 -12.29 -7.75 -11.59
CA ALA A 523 -12.33 -9.21 -11.68
C ALA A 523 -13.10 -9.83 -10.51
N PHE A 524 -13.02 -9.25 -9.31
CA PHE A 524 -13.84 -9.66 -8.18
C PHE A 524 -15.32 -9.39 -8.42
N LEU A 525 -15.69 -8.17 -8.83
CA LEU A 525 -17.06 -7.82 -9.18
C LEU A 525 -17.65 -8.77 -10.24
N LEU A 526 -16.90 -9.03 -11.32
CA LEU A 526 -17.32 -9.92 -12.41
C LEU A 526 -17.35 -11.40 -12.00
N GLY A 527 -16.49 -11.81 -11.06
CA GLY A 527 -16.46 -13.17 -10.50
C GLY A 527 -17.60 -13.43 -9.54
N THR A 528 -17.97 -12.43 -8.73
CA THR A 528 -19.04 -12.57 -7.74
C THR A 528 -20.44 -12.29 -8.30
N ARG A 529 -20.54 -11.54 -9.41
CA ARG A 529 -21.80 -11.15 -10.09
C ARG A 529 -22.94 -10.80 -9.11
N PRO A 530 -22.78 -9.75 -8.29
CA PRO A 530 -23.81 -9.38 -7.34
C PRO A 530 -25.11 -9.00 -8.07
N ASP A 531 -26.24 -9.51 -7.56
CA ASP A 531 -27.59 -9.19 -8.04
C ASP A 531 -27.99 -7.76 -7.66
N ALA A 532 -27.44 -7.24 -6.56
CA ALA A 532 -27.57 -5.85 -6.17
C ALA A 532 -26.37 -5.41 -5.32
N CYS A 533 -26.21 -4.11 -5.11
CA CYS A 533 -25.15 -3.61 -4.22
C CYS A 533 -25.49 -2.37 -3.42
N VAL A 534 -24.70 -2.13 -2.38
CA VAL A 534 -24.58 -0.85 -1.68
C VAL A 534 -23.26 -0.19 -2.10
N LEU A 535 -23.33 1.07 -2.54
CA LEU A 535 -22.16 1.83 -2.95
C LEU A 535 -21.67 2.74 -1.81
N VAL A 536 -20.44 2.54 -1.37
CA VAL A 536 -19.78 3.35 -0.34
C VAL A 536 -19.01 4.50 -0.97
N VAL A 537 -19.32 5.73 -0.55
CA VAL A 537 -18.73 6.98 -1.06
C VAL A 537 -17.99 7.74 0.05
N ASN A 538 -17.07 8.63 -0.32
CA ASN A 538 -16.51 9.64 0.59
C ASN A 538 -17.27 10.96 0.49
N SER A 539 -17.19 11.80 1.53
CA SER A 539 -17.68 13.19 1.50
C SER A 539 -17.03 14.03 0.40
N ILE A 540 -15.76 13.71 0.07
CA ILE A 540 -14.92 14.44 -0.90
C ILE A 540 -15.08 13.96 -2.35
N ASP A 541 -15.83 12.88 -2.61
CA ASP A 541 -16.00 12.40 -3.97
C ASP A 541 -16.85 13.38 -4.78
N THR A 542 -16.45 13.64 -6.02
CA THR A 542 -17.21 14.50 -6.93
C THR A 542 -18.46 13.77 -7.42
N ASP A 543 -19.51 14.54 -7.72
CA ASP A 543 -20.76 13.95 -8.20
C ASP A 543 -20.56 13.15 -9.50
N THR A 544 -19.71 13.65 -10.41
CA THR A 544 -19.35 12.95 -11.64
C THR A 544 -18.70 11.60 -11.34
N TYR A 545 -17.76 11.54 -10.40
CA TYR A 545 -17.09 10.29 -10.08
C TYR A 545 -18.01 9.26 -9.42
N ILE A 546 -18.94 9.72 -8.57
CA ILE A 546 -19.99 8.85 -8.01
C ILE A 546 -20.90 8.33 -9.13
N GLN A 547 -21.33 9.20 -10.05
CA GLN A 547 -22.16 8.82 -11.20
C GLN A 547 -21.45 7.81 -12.10
N ASP A 548 -20.19 8.04 -12.45
CA ASP A 548 -19.36 7.12 -13.24
C ASP A 548 -19.25 5.75 -12.56
N THR A 549 -19.17 5.73 -11.22
CA THR A 549 -19.11 4.49 -10.44
C THR A 549 -20.44 3.74 -10.45
N LEU A 550 -21.57 4.44 -10.31
CA LEU A 550 -22.92 3.87 -10.44
C LEU A 550 -23.14 3.29 -11.84
N ASP A 551 -22.75 4.04 -12.87
CA ASP A 551 -22.84 3.61 -14.26
C ASP A 551 -21.91 2.43 -14.54
N GLY A 552 -20.72 2.40 -13.95
CA GLY A 552 -19.79 1.28 -14.02
C GLY A 552 -20.39 -0.01 -13.47
N LEU A 553 -20.99 0.02 -12.26
CA LEU A 553 -21.68 -1.13 -11.66
C LEU A 553 -22.79 -1.67 -12.58
N ARG A 554 -23.63 -0.76 -13.07
CA ARG A 554 -24.74 -1.09 -13.97
C ARG A 554 -24.25 -1.61 -15.32
N ALA A 555 -23.26 -0.98 -15.92
CA ALA A 555 -22.83 -1.28 -17.28
C ALA A 555 -21.98 -2.56 -17.34
N LEU A 556 -21.00 -2.69 -16.44
CA LEU A 556 -20.00 -3.76 -16.43
C LEU A 556 -20.52 -5.05 -15.80
N ALA A 557 -21.28 -4.95 -14.70
CA ALA A 557 -21.70 -6.12 -13.92
C ALA A 557 -23.22 -6.34 -13.92
N LYS A 558 -24.00 -5.44 -14.52
CA LYS A 558 -25.47 -5.43 -14.45
C LYS A 558 -26.02 -5.39 -13.02
N THR A 559 -25.22 -4.85 -12.10
CA THR A 559 -25.54 -4.79 -10.68
C THR A 559 -26.22 -3.45 -10.35
N PRO A 560 -27.54 -3.42 -10.06
CA PRO A 560 -28.21 -2.23 -9.55
C PRO A 560 -27.63 -1.82 -8.19
N THR A 561 -27.60 -0.51 -7.94
CA THR A 561 -27.24 0.06 -6.64
C THR A 561 -28.51 0.38 -5.86
N LEU A 562 -28.68 -0.21 -4.68
CA LEU A 562 -29.85 -0.02 -3.84
C LEU A 562 -29.78 1.28 -3.03
N MET A 563 -28.58 1.65 -2.61
CA MET A 563 -28.35 2.84 -1.80
C MET A 563 -26.88 3.25 -1.75
N LEU A 564 -26.67 4.47 -1.28
CA LEU A 564 -25.38 5.05 -0.99
C LEU A 564 -25.09 4.98 0.52
N ALA A 565 -23.82 4.76 0.87
CA ALA A 565 -23.38 4.76 2.26
C ALA A 565 -22.11 5.60 2.43
N MET A 566 -22.01 6.32 3.55
CA MET A 566 -20.82 7.12 3.84
C MET A 566 -20.35 7.01 5.29
N SER A 567 -19.05 7.18 5.50
CA SER A 567 -18.46 7.24 6.84
C SER A 567 -18.75 8.60 7.49
N ASP A 568 -18.82 8.59 8.81
CA ASP A 568 -18.76 9.77 9.70
C ASP A 568 -17.39 10.48 9.73
N LYS A 569 -16.49 10.11 8.82
CA LYS A 569 -15.12 10.60 8.76
C LYS A 569 -14.83 11.07 7.36
N GLU A 570 -14.40 12.32 7.29
CA GLU A 570 -13.87 12.89 6.08
C GLU A 570 -12.39 12.58 5.94
N LYS A 571 -11.99 12.18 4.73
CA LYS A 571 -10.59 11.99 4.38
C LYS A 571 -9.95 13.35 4.13
N HIS A 572 -9.26 13.86 5.13
CA HIS A 572 -8.44 15.06 4.93
C HIS A 572 -7.14 14.66 4.25
N ILE A 573 -7.01 14.98 2.97
CA ILE A 573 -5.77 14.80 2.23
C ILE A 573 -4.81 15.93 2.63
N ARG A 574 -3.76 15.58 3.37
CA ARG A 574 -2.59 16.43 3.60
C ARG A 574 -1.47 15.95 2.70
N ALA A 575 -1.15 16.73 1.68
CA ALA A 575 0.08 16.54 0.92
C ALA A 575 1.24 17.21 1.67
N ALA A 576 2.17 16.41 2.20
CA ALA A 576 3.41 16.87 2.82
C ALA A 576 4.54 15.88 2.47
N TYR A 577 5.74 16.37 2.15
CA TYR A 577 6.89 15.50 1.89
C TYR A 577 6.70 14.50 0.73
N GLY A 578 5.99 14.91 -0.33
CA GLY A 578 5.66 14.00 -1.45
C GLY A 578 4.78 12.80 -1.03
N ARG A 579 4.12 12.90 0.14
CA ARG A 579 3.19 11.89 0.67
C ARG A 579 1.82 12.51 0.85
N THR A 580 0.82 11.79 0.37
CA THR A 580 -0.59 12.05 0.66
C THR A 580 -0.94 11.36 1.98
N PHE A 581 -0.99 12.13 3.06
CA PHE A 581 -1.52 11.65 4.33
C PHE A 581 -3.03 11.84 4.34
N ILE A 582 -3.77 10.74 4.38
CA ILE A 582 -5.20 10.78 4.65
C ILE A 582 -5.38 10.78 6.17
N ARG A 583 -5.64 11.94 6.77
CA ARG A 583 -6.02 12.01 8.18
C ARG A 583 -7.55 12.06 8.27
N PRO A 584 -8.20 11.03 8.83
CA PRO A 584 -9.64 11.07 9.01
C PRO A 584 -10.02 12.16 10.03
N ARG A 585 -10.91 13.07 9.64
CA ARG A 585 -11.54 14.08 10.50
C ARG A 585 -12.97 13.64 10.79
N PRO A 586 -13.40 13.50 12.07
CA PRO A 586 -14.80 13.29 12.39
C PRO A 586 -15.66 14.43 11.87
N LEU A 587 -16.80 14.10 11.24
CA LEU A 587 -17.76 15.07 10.74
C LEU A 587 -18.81 15.38 11.82
N PRO A 588 -19.19 16.65 12.04
CA PRO A 588 -20.35 17.01 12.86
C PRO A 588 -21.64 16.43 12.28
N GLY A 589 -22.62 16.09 13.15
CA GLY A 589 -23.89 15.48 12.72
C GLY A 589 -24.64 16.27 11.64
N ALA A 590 -24.72 17.59 11.77
CA ALA A 590 -25.35 18.46 10.77
C ALA A 590 -24.65 18.42 9.40
N GLU A 591 -23.33 18.23 9.37
CA GLU A 591 -22.56 18.08 8.14
C GLU A 591 -22.83 16.72 7.49
N ILE A 592 -22.90 15.65 8.28
CA ILE A 592 -23.28 14.31 7.81
C ILE A 592 -24.67 14.35 7.18
N GLU A 593 -25.68 14.89 7.87
CA GLU A 593 -27.03 14.96 7.33
C GLU A 593 -27.12 15.76 6.03
N ARG A 594 -26.38 16.87 5.94
CA ARG A 594 -26.30 17.68 4.70
C ARG A 594 -25.71 16.85 3.56
N HIS A 595 -24.66 16.08 3.81
CA HIS A 595 -24.09 15.20 2.79
C HIS A 595 -25.05 14.09 2.38
N LEU A 596 -25.73 13.45 3.33
CA LEU A 596 -26.71 12.39 3.03
C LEU A 596 -27.87 12.95 2.18
N ARG A 597 -28.46 14.09 2.57
CA ARG A 597 -29.51 14.76 1.77
C ARG A 597 -29.03 15.10 0.36
N ARG A 598 -27.82 15.66 0.22
CA ARG A 598 -27.21 15.94 -1.09
C ARG A 598 -27.12 14.69 -1.95
N LEU A 599 -26.71 13.56 -1.38
CA LEU A 599 -26.59 12.30 -2.12
C LEU A 599 -27.97 11.77 -2.55
N GLU A 600 -28.97 11.84 -1.68
CA GLU A 600 -30.36 11.44 -2.00
C GLU A 600 -30.94 12.30 -3.12
N ASP A 601 -30.83 13.63 -3.00
CA ASP A 601 -31.35 14.59 -3.99
C ASP A 601 -30.65 14.43 -5.36
N ARG A 602 -29.33 14.19 -5.35
CA ARG A 602 -28.53 14.16 -6.58
C ARG A 602 -28.67 12.86 -7.35
N PHE A 603 -28.73 11.73 -6.65
CA PHE A 603 -28.68 10.40 -7.28
C PHE A 603 -30.00 9.65 -7.22
N GLY A 604 -31.02 10.17 -6.52
CA GLY A 604 -32.32 9.52 -6.39
C GLY A 604 -32.28 8.19 -5.66
N LEU A 605 -31.23 7.96 -4.85
CA LEU A 605 -31.00 6.73 -4.08
C LEU A 605 -30.96 7.07 -2.59
N PRO A 606 -31.53 6.23 -1.71
CA PRO A 606 -31.39 6.40 -0.27
C PRO A 606 -29.91 6.52 0.14
N ALA A 607 -29.61 7.34 1.14
CA ALA A 607 -28.25 7.49 1.66
C ALA A 607 -28.22 7.27 3.18
N ILE A 608 -27.22 6.50 3.65
CA ILE A 608 -27.06 6.19 5.08
C ILE A 608 -25.65 6.49 5.60
N GLN A 609 -25.57 6.80 6.90
CA GLN A 609 -24.31 6.79 7.64
C GLN A 609 -23.98 5.36 8.09
N ILE A 610 -22.78 4.87 7.76
CA ILE A 610 -22.34 3.48 8.05
C ILE A 610 -22.42 3.13 9.55
N THR A 611 -22.08 4.07 10.43
CA THR A 611 -22.01 3.86 11.88
C THR A 611 -23.34 4.14 12.61
N SER A 612 -24.39 4.57 11.90
CA SER A 612 -25.71 4.84 12.50
C SER A 612 -26.52 3.55 12.61
N ASP A 613 -27.01 3.22 13.82
CA ASP A 613 -27.88 2.05 14.03
C ASP A 613 -29.17 2.13 13.22
N GLU A 614 -29.76 3.32 13.12
CA GLU A 614 -30.94 3.55 12.30
C GLU A 614 -30.63 3.37 10.81
N GLY A 615 -29.50 3.93 10.36
CA GLY A 615 -29.01 3.74 8.99
C GLY A 615 -28.80 2.27 8.66
N GLN A 616 -28.18 1.51 9.57
CA GLN A 616 -27.97 0.07 9.41
C GLN A 616 -29.27 -0.72 9.34
N ARG A 617 -30.27 -0.39 10.18
CA ARG A 617 -31.61 -1.02 10.11
C ARG A 617 -32.28 -0.74 8.77
N ARG A 618 -32.35 0.54 8.36
CA ARG A 618 -32.92 0.96 7.06
C ARG A 618 -32.24 0.25 5.89
N MET A 619 -30.93 0.08 5.94
CA MET A 619 -30.18 -0.65 4.90
C MET A 619 -30.62 -2.10 4.80
N VAL A 620 -30.70 -2.82 5.92
CA VAL A 620 -31.06 -4.24 5.92
C VAL A 620 -32.52 -4.42 5.50
N ASP A 621 -33.42 -3.52 5.91
CA ASP A 621 -34.82 -3.53 5.48
C ASP A 621 -34.95 -3.38 3.97
N ALA A 622 -34.22 -2.44 3.37
CA ALA A 622 -34.21 -2.25 1.92
C ALA A 622 -33.62 -3.44 1.16
N VAL A 623 -32.53 -4.04 1.69
CA VAL A 623 -31.92 -5.26 1.12
C VAL A 623 -32.93 -6.42 1.13
N VAL A 624 -33.56 -6.68 2.28
CA VAL A 624 -34.53 -7.77 2.42
C VAL A 624 -35.76 -7.52 1.54
N ALA A 625 -36.27 -6.29 1.50
CA ALA A 625 -37.41 -5.93 0.66
C ALA A 625 -37.10 -6.14 -0.83
N HIS A 626 -35.90 -5.74 -1.28
CA HIS A 626 -35.48 -5.90 -2.67
C HIS A 626 -35.47 -7.38 -3.10
N PHE A 627 -34.78 -8.24 -2.36
CA PHE A 627 -34.67 -9.65 -2.73
C PHE A 627 -35.97 -10.45 -2.50
N SER A 628 -36.80 -10.05 -1.54
CA SER A 628 -38.11 -10.67 -1.34
C SER A 628 -39.11 -10.34 -2.46
N ALA A 629 -39.03 -9.14 -3.03
CA ALA A 629 -39.90 -8.72 -4.14
C ALA A 629 -39.56 -9.42 -5.46
N GLU A 630 -38.27 -9.67 -5.71
CA GLU A 630 -37.82 -10.41 -6.89
C GLU A 630 -38.28 -11.86 -6.89
N GLU A 631 -38.24 -12.55 -5.74
CA GLU A 631 -38.78 -13.91 -5.60
C GLU A 631 -40.26 -13.98 -5.98
N GLN A 632 -41.07 -13.04 -5.49
CA GLN A 632 -42.50 -12.99 -5.80
C GLN A 632 -42.78 -12.71 -7.29
N SER A 633 -41.97 -11.86 -7.92
CA SER A 633 -42.05 -11.57 -9.36
C SER A 633 -41.67 -12.79 -10.20
N CYS A 634 -40.64 -13.54 -9.79
CA CYS A 634 -40.18 -14.73 -10.48
C CYS A 634 -41.16 -15.91 -10.33
N GLN A 635 -41.78 -16.08 -9.15
CA GLN A 635 -42.85 -17.06 -8.93
C GLN A 635 -44.10 -16.75 -9.78
N LYS A 636 -44.50 -15.49 -9.90
CA LYS A 636 -45.63 -15.07 -10.77
C LYS A 636 -45.37 -15.21 -12.28
N LYS A 637 -44.11 -15.28 -12.72
CA LYS A 637 -43.74 -15.53 -14.12
C LYS A 637 -43.62 -17.02 -14.46
N ARG A 638 -43.55 -17.89 -13.44
CA ARG A 638 -43.44 -19.36 -13.58
C ARG A 638 -44.78 -20.08 -13.38
N ALA A 639 -45.72 -19.46 -12.68
CA ALA A 639 -47.14 -19.82 -12.67
C ALA A 639 -47.83 -19.24 -13.92
#